data_AF-A0A1R4KHE4-F1
#
_entry.id   AF-A0A1R4KHE4-F1
#
_cell.length_a   1.000
_cell.length_b   1.000
_cell.length_c   1.000
_cell.angle_alpha   90.00
_cell.angle_beta   90.00
_cell.angle_gamma   90.00
#
_symmetry.space_group_name_H-M   'P 1'
#
loop_
_entity.id
_entity.type
_entity.pdbx_description
1 polymer ?
#
loop_
_entity_poly.entity_id
_entity_poly.type
_entity_poly.pdbx_seq_one_letter_code
_entity_poly.pdbx_strand_id
1 'polypeptide(L)'
;MTQTLLPDTAWSGGHLLLGDPEAVDKVRRKVLSASVAASTLKCPAAMAASRLLPRNEDPFSDAEIGTAMHAVFEDLYALPAPERTHEKIDELVNAAASQKWALEKLEKQTKDALRANDANRRNWIEQISALCHGIFEIEDPRSVIVIGIEATLFVTVRDIPSICKIDRIDWVPCAPDAVGAVTIEQLRSQHSLLVTEIDDLPEVADGDKEAWKAKRNLEDRRDWFEKTIAAVEASGEHSGKIAIRDYKKSNDAKKLKTPNPMYSDDYGDQQRLYAFGVEAYTGIRPAMATLYFPALGKVRDINLSAPEMDKMLLGYSGAWKLMNDSADRAKFETRPSKVCAWCELVNSCPSAHPATRAAPGTPEERMDRFQLTARRQYGAVELGIPTLRPGAAAAEARTSAPQREPSVDVDTPMVFANAAEPESATATAETSAPEQLTEPIPAQGDDLFPITLGGSSATAATPDAVMPVVSAPGDEVPPAPGMCAETAREPNQGGSVTEQNIRVRAEAAPQQELIGFDLNLNSWSAIALAGIVSQSFKHMDEQNIPVSREAWAHFNNVLGGIVLRAQAQLTGQATWQAGAQTRIRGLLAARLERRPFPFGRPVGEIEKWMADTEKFLIVGMTELIDLHGRDLLQNDSHNYFAAAAQP
;
A
#
# COMPACT_ATOMS: atom_id res chain seq x y z
N MET A 1 -17.88 6.30 43.01
CA MET A 1 -16.64 6.69 42.32
C MET A 1 -16.84 6.42 40.85
N THR A 2 -16.38 7.31 39.96
CA THR A 2 -16.43 7.04 38.51
C THR A 2 -15.36 6.01 38.18
N GLN A 3 -15.73 4.87 37.62
CA GLN A 3 -14.76 3.85 37.22
C GLN A 3 -14.04 4.32 35.96
N THR A 4 -12.71 4.43 36.04
CA THR A 4 -11.85 4.76 34.90
C THR A 4 -11.85 3.62 33.88
N LEU A 5 -12.00 3.94 32.58
CA LEU A 5 -12.06 2.93 31.52
C LEU A 5 -10.68 2.40 31.09
N LEU A 6 -9.61 3.17 31.29
CA LEU A 6 -8.23 2.77 31.03
C LEU A 6 -7.36 2.98 32.28
N PRO A 7 -7.60 2.22 33.38
CA PRO A 7 -6.77 2.28 34.57
C PRO A 7 -5.32 1.92 34.24
N ASP A 8 -4.39 2.44 35.04
CA ASP A 8 -2.95 2.21 34.90
C ASP A 8 -2.41 2.49 33.49
N THR A 9 -2.97 3.49 32.79
CA THR A 9 -2.44 4.00 31.53
C THR A 9 -1.95 5.44 31.67
N ALA A 10 -1.03 5.89 30.82
CA ALA A 10 -0.52 7.27 30.87
C ALA A 10 -0.05 7.79 29.50
N TRP A 11 -0.11 9.10 29.30
CA TRP A 11 0.50 9.77 28.15
C TRP A 11 1.93 10.21 28.45
N SER A 12 2.87 9.87 27.57
CA SER A 12 4.26 10.32 27.67
C SER A 12 4.88 10.53 26.28
N GLY A 13 5.35 11.75 26.00
CA GLY A 13 6.10 12.07 24.77
C GLY A 13 5.45 11.57 23.47
N GLY A 14 4.14 11.81 23.28
CA GLY A 14 3.41 11.36 22.09
C GLY A 14 3.12 9.85 22.04
N HIS A 15 3.21 9.13 23.16
CA HIS A 15 2.89 7.71 23.26
C HIS A 15 1.86 7.45 24.37
N LEU A 16 1.01 6.46 24.14
CA LEU A 16 0.21 5.80 25.19
C LEU A 16 1.08 4.73 25.85
N LEU A 17 1.19 4.79 27.17
CA LEU A 17 1.82 3.78 28.02
C LEU A 17 0.72 2.93 28.68
N LEU A 18 0.94 1.62 28.76
CA LEU A 18 0.14 0.69 29.56
C LEU A 18 1.00 0.17 30.73
N GLY A 19 0.54 0.34 31.95
CA GLY A 19 1.17 -0.20 33.16
C GLY A 19 0.66 -1.60 33.52
N ASP A 20 -0.63 -1.88 33.25
CA ASP A 20 -1.25 -3.19 33.45
C ASP A 20 -0.71 -4.25 32.45
N PRO A 21 -0.06 -5.33 32.91
CA PRO A 21 0.37 -6.43 32.05
C PRO A 21 -0.77 -7.17 31.36
N GLU A 22 -1.98 -7.24 31.94
CA GLU A 22 -3.12 -7.87 31.26
C GLU A 22 -3.57 -7.04 30.07
N ALA A 23 -3.66 -5.71 30.20
CA ALA A 23 -3.91 -4.80 29.09
C ALA A 23 -2.86 -4.97 27.97
N VAL A 24 -1.60 -5.21 28.33
CA VAL A 24 -0.54 -5.52 27.35
C VAL A 24 -0.79 -6.84 26.61
N ASP A 25 -1.17 -7.95 27.27
CA ASP A 25 -1.48 -9.21 26.54
C ASP A 25 -2.79 -9.11 25.72
N LYS A 26 -3.82 -8.43 26.26
CA LYS A 26 -5.07 -8.11 25.54
C LYS A 26 -4.81 -7.30 24.25
N VAL A 27 -3.68 -6.60 24.17
CA VAL A 27 -3.22 -5.82 23.02
C VAL A 27 -2.19 -6.56 22.14
N ARG A 28 -1.29 -7.37 22.72
CA ARG A 28 -0.28 -8.21 22.03
C ARG A 28 -0.91 -9.17 21.03
N ARG A 29 -0.33 -9.34 19.83
CA ARG A 29 -0.93 -10.18 18.77
C ARG A 29 -0.22 -11.53 18.64
N LYS A 30 -1.03 -12.58 18.86
CA LYS A 30 -0.71 -14.01 18.64
C LYS A 30 -1.13 -14.43 17.21
N VAL A 31 -2.08 -13.71 16.61
CA VAL A 31 -2.54 -13.82 15.22
C VAL A 31 -2.83 -12.39 14.70
N LEU A 32 -2.56 -12.11 13.41
CA LEU A 32 -2.81 -10.82 12.75
C LEU A 32 -3.94 -10.91 11.70
N SER A 33 -4.58 -9.77 11.39
CA SER A 33 -5.54 -9.65 10.28
C SER A 33 -5.30 -8.35 9.52
N ALA A 34 -5.77 -8.24 8.27
CA ALA A 34 -5.62 -7.03 7.45
C ALA A 34 -6.13 -5.76 8.17
N SER A 35 -7.31 -5.83 8.79
CA SER A 35 -7.92 -4.71 9.49
C SER A 35 -7.14 -4.28 10.74
N VAL A 36 -6.50 -5.22 11.44
CA VAL A 36 -5.59 -4.91 12.56
C VAL A 36 -4.29 -4.31 12.04
N ALA A 37 -3.68 -4.90 11.01
CA ALA A 37 -2.44 -4.42 10.41
C ALA A 37 -2.56 -2.97 9.93
N ALA A 38 -3.60 -2.67 9.14
CA ALA A 38 -3.89 -1.32 8.66
C ALA A 38 -4.17 -0.34 9.81
N SER A 39 -4.83 -0.77 10.89
CA SER A 39 -5.08 0.06 12.07
C SER A 39 -3.79 0.36 12.86
N THR A 40 -2.92 -0.63 13.05
CA THR A 40 -1.60 -0.45 13.69
C THR A 40 -0.71 0.50 12.89
N LEU A 41 -0.63 0.35 11.56
CA LEU A 41 0.16 1.24 10.71
C LEU A 41 -0.36 2.69 10.79
N LYS A 42 -1.68 2.87 10.85
CA LYS A 42 -2.32 4.19 11.00
C LYS A 42 -2.01 4.84 12.34
N CYS A 43 -2.19 4.14 13.47
CA CYS A 43 -1.89 4.65 14.81
C CYS A 43 -1.88 3.52 15.86
N PRO A 44 -0.71 3.07 16.35
CA PRO A 44 -0.61 2.00 17.35
C PRO A 44 -1.42 2.28 18.62
N ALA A 45 -1.39 3.51 19.15
CA ALA A 45 -2.14 3.89 20.36
C ALA A 45 -3.67 3.78 20.18
N ALA A 46 -4.19 4.16 19.00
CA ALA A 46 -5.62 4.05 18.70
C ALA A 46 -6.05 2.57 18.52
N MET A 47 -5.19 1.74 17.90
CA MET A 47 -5.45 0.30 17.78
C MET A 47 -5.49 -0.36 19.18
N ALA A 48 -4.50 -0.08 20.03
CA ALA A 48 -4.44 -0.57 21.40
C ALA A 48 -5.70 -0.22 22.21
N ALA A 49 -6.11 1.06 22.22
CA ALA A 49 -7.31 1.48 22.93
C ALA A 49 -8.59 0.80 22.40
N SER A 50 -8.72 0.60 21.08
CA SER A 50 -9.86 -0.11 20.47
C SER A 50 -9.95 -1.62 20.80
N ARG A 51 -9.01 -2.13 21.60
CA ARG A 51 -9.01 -3.48 22.18
C ARG A 51 -9.22 -3.51 23.69
N LEU A 52 -9.11 -2.37 24.37
CA LEU A 52 -9.23 -2.22 25.82
C LEU A 52 -10.53 -1.51 26.23
N LEU A 53 -10.97 -0.54 25.44
CA LEU A 53 -12.24 0.16 25.64
C LEU A 53 -13.43 -0.73 25.25
N PRO A 54 -14.56 -0.64 25.97
CA PRO A 54 -15.79 -1.32 25.56
C PRO A 54 -16.26 -0.79 24.20
N ARG A 55 -16.96 -1.61 23.40
CA ARG A 55 -17.60 -1.11 22.17
C ARG A 55 -18.83 -0.28 22.54
N ASN A 56 -19.16 0.72 21.73
CA ASN A 56 -20.47 1.37 21.82
C ASN A 56 -21.54 0.42 21.28
N GLU A 57 -22.60 0.19 22.06
CA GLU A 57 -23.61 -0.84 21.77
C GLU A 57 -24.96 -0.26 21.30
N ASP A 58 -24.92 0.77 20.45
CA ASP A 58 -26.11 1.23 19.72
C ASP A 58 -26.35 0.32 18.49
N PRO A 59 -27.37 -0.55 18.49
CA PRO A 59 -27.62 -1.53 17.43
C PRO A 59 -28.07 -0.89 16.10
N PHE A 60 -28.50 0.38 16.12
CA PHE A 60 -28.98 1.12 14.95
C PHE A 60 -28.00 2.21 14.49
N SER A 61 -26.82 2.29 15.10
CA SER A 61 -25.78 3.25 14.71
C SER A 61 -25.24 3.03 13.29
N ASP A 62 -24.67 4.08 12.71
CA ASP A 62 -24.13 4.08 11.35
C ASP A 62 -23.04 3.00 11.10
N ALA A 63 -22.35 2.55 12.16
CA ALA A 63 -21.42 1.43 12.09
C ALA A 63 -22.13 0.08 11.87
N GLU A 64 -23.26 -0.12 12.56
CA GLU A 64 -24.03 -1.36 12.58
C GLU A 64 -24.84 -1.62 11.30
N ILE A 65 -25.00 -0.61 10.45
CA ILE A 65 -25.50 -0.72 9.07
C ILE A 65 -24.55 -1.61 8.22
N GLY A 66 -23.23 -1.45 8.39
CA GLY A 66 -22.25 -2.26 7.66
C GLY A 66 -22.32 -3.74 8.06
N THR A 67 -22.35 -4.01 9.37
CA THR A 67 -22.51 -5.35 9.94
C THR A 67 -23.80 -6.03 9.46
N ALA A 68 -24.91 -5.29 9.38
CA ALA A 68 -26.19 -5.83 8.93
C ALA A 68 -26.25 -6.09 7.41
N MET A 69 -25.65 -5.21 6.59
CA MET A 69 -25.48 -5.45 5.15
C MET A 69 -24.67 -6.74 4.88
N HIS A 70 -23.60 -6.96 5.65
CA HIS A 70 -22.82 -8.20 5.59
C HIS A 70 -23.66 -9.44 5.93
N ALA A 71 -24.37 -9.45 7.06
CA ALA A 71 -25.22 -10.58 7.44
C ALA A 71 -26.35 -10.86 6.42
N VAL A 72 -26.97 -9.81 5.86
CA VAL A 72 -28.02 -9.97 4.83
C VAL A 72 -27.46 -10.55 3.53
N PHE A 73 -26.22 -10.23 3.14
CA PHE A 73 -25.57 -10.88 2.00
C PHE A 73 -25.09 -12.30 2.33
N GLU A 74 -24.60 -12.57 3.54
CA GLU A 74 -24.27 -13.92 4.01
C GLU A 74 -25.48 -14.85 3.87
N ASP A 75 -26.62 -14.47 4.44
CA ASP A 75 -27.89 -15.19 4.30
C ASP A 75 -28.34 -15.30 2.82
N LEU A 76 -28.29 -14.21 2.05
CA LEU A 76 -28.76 -14.18 0.66
C LEU A 76 -27.97 -15.14 -0.24
N TYR A 77 -26.64 -15.15 -0.15
CA TYR A 77 -25.81 -16.01 -1.01
C TYR A 77 -25.76 -17.47 -0.53
N ALA A 78 -26.08 -17.74 0.75
CA ALA A 78 -26.27 -19.09 1.26
C ALA A 78 -27.53 -19.80 0.70
N LEU A 79 -28.51 -19.04 0.22
CA LEU A 79 -29.72 -19.59 -0.39
C LEU A 79 -29.47 -20.19 -1.78
N PRO A 80 -30.30 -21.17 -2.22
CA PRO A 80 -30.31 -21.66 -3.59
C PRO A 80 -30.46 -20.54 -4.60
N ALA A 81 -29.73 -20.61 -5.71
CA ALA A 81 -29.63 -19.52 -6.69
C ALA A 81 -30.99 -18.93 -7.14
N PRO A 82 -32.07 -19.69 -7.40
CA PRO A 82 -33.37 -19.12 -7.78
C PRO A 82 -34.06 -18.28 -6.70
N GLU A 83 -33.73 -18.47 -5.41
CA GLU A 83 -34.37 -17.78 -4.28
C GLU A 83 -33.74 -16.43 -3.95
N ARG A 84 -32.62 -16.07 -4.61
CA ARG A 84 -31.86 -14.84 -4.36
C ARG A 84 -32.50 -13.63 -5.06
N THR A 85 -33.68 -13.23 -4.59
CA THR A 85 -34.50 -12.17 -5.20
C THR A 85 -34.56 -10.89 -4.36
N HIS A 86 -35.15 -9.83 -4.91
CA HIS A 86 -35.40 -8.58 -4.17
C HIS A 86 -36.30 -8.82 -2.95
N GLU A 87 -37.40 -9.58 -3.12
CA GLU A 87 -38.33 -9.92 -2.05
C GLU A 87 -37.61 -10.65 -0.90
N LYS A 88 -36.65 -11.52 -1.25
CA LYS A 88 -35.81 -12.21 -0.26
C LYS A 88 -34.87 -11.27 0.50
N ILE A 89 -34.29 -10.25 -0.16
CA ILE A 89 -33.54 -9.21 0.56
C ILE A 89 -34.44 -8.52 1.58
N ASP A 90 -35.65 -8.11 1.21
CA ASP A 90 -36.54 -7.42 2.17
C ASP A 90 -37.00 -8.34 3.32
N GLU A 91 -37.21 -9.64 3.08
CA GLU A 91 -37.41 -10.63 4.16
C GLU A 91 -36.21 -10.68 5.12
N LEU A 92 -34.98 -10.79 4.58
CA LEU A 92 -33.74 -10.89 5.35
C LEU A 92 -33.42 -9.60 6.13
N VAL A 93 -33.64 -8.43 5.53
CA VAL A 93 -33.47 -7.13 6.23
C VAL A 93 -34.46 -6.99 7.39
N ASN A 94 -35.72 -7.41 7.19
CA ASN A 94 -36.72 -7.42 8.27
C ASN A 94 -36.39 -8.46 9.36
N ALA A 95 -35.82 -9.62 8.99
CA ALA A 95 -35.33 -10.61 9.95
C ALA A 95 -34.15 -10.07 10.77
N ALA A 96 -33.12 -9.52 10.14
CA ALA A 96 -31.95 -8.93 10.79
C ALA A 96 -32.34 -7.76 11.72
N ALA A 97 -33.25 -6.89 11.28
CA ALA A 97 -33.82 -5.82 12.12
C ALA A 97 -34.53 -6.38 13.35
N SER A 98 -35.28 -7.48 13.19
CA SER A 98 -36.02 -8.13 14.28
C SER A 98 -35.11 -8.90 15.23
N GLN A 99 -34.02 -9.51 14.76
CA GLN A 99 -32.99 -10.14 15.59
C GLN A 99 -32.26 -9.09 16.45
N LYS A 100 -31.81 -7.97 15.88
CA LYS A 100 -31.20 -6.88 16.66
C LYS A 100 -32.18 -6.26 17.67
N TRP A 101 -33.48 -6.25 17.35
CA TRP A 101 -34.55 -5.81 18.25
C TRP A 101 -34.90 -6.83 19.36
N ALA A 102 -34.65 -8.12 19.16
CA ALA A 102 -34.98 -9.19 20.11
C ALA A 102 -34.01 -9.31 21.30
N LEU A 103 -32.94 -8.50 21.35
CA LEU A 103 -31.95 -8.54 22.41
C LEU A 103 -32.48 -7.89 23.71
N GLU A 104 -32.16 -8.52 24.85
CA GLU A 104 -32.49 -8.15 26.25
C GLU A 104 -31.98 -6.75 26.71
N LYS A 105 -31.52 -5.93 25.77
CA LYS A 105 -30.98 -4.58 25.98
C LYS A 105 -32.04 -3.50 25.81
N LEU A 106 -33.09 -3.74 25.00
CA LEU A 106 -34.18 -2.77 24.80
C LEU A 106 -35.11 -2.68 26.02
N GLU A 107 -35.40 -3.80 26.71
CA GLU A 107 -36.23 -3.82 27.93
C GLU A 107 -35.65 -3.01 29.09
N LYS A 108 -34.36 -2.68 29.04
CA LYS A 108 -33.62 -1.90 30.05
C LYS A 108 -33.59 -0.40 29.75
N GLN A 109 -34.25 0.05 28.67
CA GLN A 109 -34.26 1.45 28.23
C GLN A 109 -35.51 2.23 28.70
N THR A 110 -35.42 3.56 28.71
CA THR A 110 -36.54 4.43 29.09
C THR A 110 -37.59 4.50 27.97
N LYS A 111 -38.84 4.84 28.33
CA LYS A 111 -39.97 4.91 27.38
C LYS A 111 -39.74 5.87 26.21
N ASP A 112 -38.92 6.90 26.39
CA ASP A 112 -38.64 7.89 25.35
C ASP A 112 -37.47 7.46 24.45
N ALA A 113 -36.50 6.69 24.97
CA ALA A 113 -35.51 6.00 24.14
C ALA A 113 -36.19 4.95 23.24
N LEU A 114 -37.14 4.17 23.76
CA LEU A 114 -37.93 3.22 22.97
C LEU A 114 -38.68 3.89 21.81
N ARG A 115 -39.28 5.08 22.03
CA ARG A 115 -39.95 5.85 20.98
C ARG A 115 -38.99 6.40 19.92
N ALA A 116 -37.80 6.85 20.31
CA ALA A 116 -36.76 7.25 19.37
C ALA A 116 -36.32 6.05 18.53
N ASN A 117 -36.15 4.88 19.16
CA ASN A 117 -35.75 3.65 18.48
C ASN A 117 -36.78 3.16 17.45
N ASP A 118 -38.09 3.34 17.65
CA ASP A 118 -39.12 3.01 16.63
C ASP A 118 -39.04 3.88 15.36
N ALA A 119 -38.57 5.12 15.48
CA ALA A 119 -38.30 5.99 14.33
C ALA A 119 -36.97 5.65 13.67
N ASN A 120 -35.92 5.47 14.47
CA ASN A 120 -34.59 5.11 14.00
C ASN A 120 -34.58 3.74 13.31
N ARG A 121 -35.32 2.75 13.84
CA ARG A 121 -35.49 1.40 13.25
C ARG A 121 -36.05 1.44 11.83
N ARG A 122 -37.07 2.25 11.56
CA ARG A 122 -37.65 2.36 10.21
C ARG A 122 -36.65 2.97 9.23
N ASN A 123 -36.01 4.08 9.60
CA ASN A 123 -34.93 4.69 8.84
C ASN A 123 -33.76 3.73 8.60
N TRP A 124 -33.40 2.91 9.59
CA TRP A 124 -32.34 1.89 9.50
C TRP A 124 -32.71 0.73 8.56
N ILE A 125 -33.96 0.25 8.61
CA ILE A 125 -34.49 -0.75 7.66
C ILE A 125 -34.51 -0.18 6.24
N GLU A 126 -35.03 1.03 6.05
CA GLU A 126 -35.08 1.72 4.75
C GLU A 126 -33.68 1.90 4.15
N GLN A 127 -32.70 2.33 4.97
CA GLN A 127 -31.30 2.45 4.55
C GLN A 127 -30.65 1.12 4.19
N ILE A 128 -30.88 0.04 4.96
CA ILE A 128 -30.25 -1.26 4.67
C ILE A 128 -30.93 -1.95 3.49
N SER A 129 -32.25 -1.88 3.36
CA SER A 129 -32.97 -2.38 2.17
C SER A 129 -32.42 -1.69 0.91
N ALA A 130 -32.39 -0.35 0.87
CA ALA A 130 -31.83 0.39 -0.26
C ALA A 130 -30.34 0.06 -0.53
N LEU A 131 -29.53 -0.13 0.52
CA LEU A 131 -28.13 -0.50 0.41
C LEU A 131 -27.95 -1.93 -0.14
N CYS A 132 -28.74 -2.90 0.32
CA CYS A 132 -28.64 -4.29 -0.10
C CYS A 132 -29.19 -4.50 -1.52
N HIS A 133 -30.31 -3.85 -1.87
CA HIS A 133 -30.85 -3.87 -3.24
C HIS A 133 -29.86 -3.34 -4.29
N GLY A 134 -28.93 -2.47 -3.90
CA GLY A 134 -27.82 -2.00 -4.75
C GLY A 134 -26.85 -3.10 -5.24
N ILE A 135 -27.00 -4.35 -4.80
CA ILE A 135 -26.29 -5.50 -5.37
C ILE A 135 -26.79 -5.84 -6.79
N PHE A 136 -28.09 -5.66 -7.06
CA PHE A 136 -28.71 -5.96 -8.36
C PHE A 136 -28.28 -4.96 -9.47
N GLU A 137 -27.74 -3.80 -9.08
CA GLU A 137 -27.09 -2.83 -9.98
C GLU A 137 -25.63 -3.21 -10.32
N ILE A 138 -25.10 -4.26 -9.70
CA ILE A 138 -23.73 -4.77 -9.88
C ILE A 138 -23.72 -6.12 -10.62
N GLU A 139 -24.56 -7.06 -10.18
CA GLU A 139 -24.64 -8.43 -10.69
C GLU A 139 -26.05 -9.00 -10.51
N ASP A 140 -26.37 -10.12 -11.17
CA ASP A 140 -27.54 -10.94 -10.81
C ASP A 140 -27.09 -11.99 -9.77
N PRO A 141 -27.52 -11.91 -8.48
CA PRO A 141 -27.13 -12.87 -7.45
C PRO A 141 -27.45 -14.32 -7.80
N ARG A 142 -28.42 -14.55 -8.69
CA ARG A 142 -28.91 -15.86 -9.13
C ARG A 142 -28.00 -16.51 -10.18
N SER A 143 -27.07 -15.77 -10.79
CA SER A 143 -26.03 -16.33 -11.68
C SER A 143 -24.69 -16.57 -10.98
N VAL A 144 -24.53 -16.19 -9.71
CA VAL A 144 -23.26 -16.31 -8.98
C VAL A 144 -23.09 -17.73 -8.42
N ILE A 145 -22.05 -18.43 -8.89
CA ILE A 145 -21.59 -19.70 -8.32
C ILE A 145 -20.69 -19.36 -7.13
N VAL A 146 -21.18 -19.60 -5.92
CA VAL A 146 -20.51 -19.25 -4.67
C VAL A 146 -19.79 -20.47 -4.10
N ILE A 147 -18.52 -20.30 -3.74
CA ILE A 147 -17.66 -21.35 -3.17
C ILE A 147 -17.11 -20.98 -1.78
N GLY A 148 -17.49 -19.83 -1.23
CA GLY A 148 -17.22 -19.44 0.15
C GLY A 148 -18.03 -18.21 0.58
N ILE A 149 -18.44 -18.18 1.84
CA ILE A 149 -19.20 -17.08 2.47
C ILE A 149 -18.63 -16.89 3.89
N GLU A 150 -18.35 -15.65 4.29
CA GLU A 150 -17.66 -15.27 5.56
C GLU A 150 -16.43 -16.15 5.87
N ALA A 151 -15.73 -16.53 4.81
CA ALA A 151 -14.73 -17.59 4.82
C ALA A 151 -13.55 -17.18 5.71
N THR A 152 -13.40 -17.89 6.83
CA THR A 152 -12.43 -17.58 7.87
C THR A 152 -11.23 -18.52 7.76
N LEU A 153 -10.13 -18.02 7.17
CA LEU A 153 -8.95 -18.82 6.86
C LEU A 153 -7.83 -18.57 7.88
N PHE A 154 -7.29 -19.63 8.47
CA PHE A 154 -6.09 -19.58 9.30
C PHE A 154 -4.87 -20.04 8.50
N VAL A 155 -3.92 -19.12 8.29
CA VAL A 155 -2.77 -19.28 7.38
C VAL A 155 -1.53 -18.59 7.94
N THR A 156 -0.34 -19.00 7.47
CA THR A 156 0.93 -18.34 7.81
C THR A 156 1.38 -17.44 6.66
N VAL A 157 1.68 -16.17 6.95
CA VAL A 157 2.03 -15.16 5.94
C VAL A 157 3.39 -14.57 6.28
N ARG A 158 4.47 -15.03 5.62
CA ARG A 158 5.87 -14.71 5.99
C ARG A 158 6.10 -14.88 7.50
N ASP A 159 5.88 -16.10 7.98
CA ASP A 159 6.05 -16.53 9.38
C ASP A 159 5.12 -15.84 10.39
N ILE A 160 4.11 -15.09 9.93
CA ILE A 160 3.10 -14.44 10.76
C ILE A 160 1.81 -15.28 10.76
N PRO A 161 1.39 -15.84 11.91
CA PRO A 161 0.08 -16.46 12.04
C PRO A 161 -1.01 -15.43 11.74
N SER A 162 -1.86 -15.74 10.76
CA SER A 162 -2.79 -14.77 10.16
C SER A 162 -4.20 -15.35 10.06
N ILE A 163 -5.19 -14.47 10.25
CA ILE A 163 -6.61 -14.76 10.03
C ILE A 163 -7.14 -13.84 8.92
N CYS A 164 -7.60 -14.47 7.83
CA CYS A 164 -8.40 -13.80 6.81
C CYS A 164 -9.89 -14.03 7.09
N LYS A 165 -10.74 -13.05 6.79
CA LYS A 165 -12.21 -13.16 6.84
C LYS A 165 -12.76 -12.56 5.57
N ILE A 166 -13.27 -13.41 4.68
CA ILE A 166 -13.54 -13.07 3.29
C ILE A 166 -15.04 -13.16 3.05
N ASP A 167 -15.68 -12.01 2.85
CA ASP A 167 -17.14 -11.87 2.78
C ASP A 167 -17.79 -12.88 1.80
N ARG A 168 -17.25 -13.02 0.59
CA ARG A 168 -17.65 -14.04 -0.41
C ARG A 168 -16.48 -14.44 -1.32
N ILE A 169 -16.46 -15.70 -1.73
CA ILE A 169 -15.55 -16.27 -2.74
C ILE A 169 -16.40 -16.91 -3.85
N ASP A 170 -16.14 -16.53 -5.09
CA ASP A 170 -16.87 -16.97 -6.27
C ASP A 170 -16.03 -17.94 -7.13
N TRP A 171 -16.73 -18.83 -7.83
CA TRP A 171 -16.26 -19.47 -9.05
C TRP A 171 -16.80 -18.69 -10.25
N VAL A 172 -15.91 -18.14 -11.07
CA VAL A 172 -16.27 -17.39 -12.28
C VAL A 172 -15.98 -18.25 -13.51
N PRO A 173 -16.98 -18.80 -14.22
CA PRO A 173 -16.79 -19.65 -15.40
C PRO A 173 -15.88 -19.01 -16.46
N CYS A 174 -14.96 -19.80 -17.04
CA CYS A 174 -14.07 -19.33 -18.10
C CYS A 174 -13.49 -20.48 -18.92
N ALA A 175 -12.97 -20.16 -20.12
CA ALA A 175 -12.32 -21.14 -20.98
C ALA A 175 -11.06 -21.76 -20.30
N PRO A 176 -10.79 -23.08 -20.43
CA PRO A 176 -9.71 -23.76 -19.71
C PRO A 176 -8.29 -23.26 -20.01
N ASP A 177 -8.10 -22.56 -21.13
CA ASP A 177 -6.85 -21.94 -21.57
C ASP A 177 -6.68 -20.48 -21.10
N ALA A 178 -7.69 -19.89 -20.44
CA ALA A 178 -7.63 -18.52 -19.98
C ALA A 178 -6.62 -18.33 -18.85
N VAL A 179 -5.86 -17.22 -18.86
CA VAL A 179 -4.86 -16.93 -17.80
C VAL A 179 -5.52 -16.90 -16.42
N GLY A 180 -5.07 -17.77 -15.52
CA GLY A 180 -5.65 -17.93 -14.18
C GLY A 180 -6.95 -18.76 -14.14
N ALA A 181 -7.23 -19.55 -15.18
CA ALA A 181 -8.23 -20.61 -15.13
C ALA A 181 -7.79 -21.75 -14.19
N VAL A 182 -8.79 -22.41 -13.64
CA VAL A 182 -8.71 -23.57 -12.75
C VAL A 182 -9.74 -24.58 -13.24
N THR A 183 -9.38 -25.86 -13.34
CA THR A 183 -10.34 -26.94 -13.68
C THR A 183 -10.76 -27.74 -12.45
N ILE A 184 -11.89 -28.42 -12.56
CA ILE A 184 -12.37 -29.34 -11.51
C ILE A 184 -11.39 -30.48 -11.23
N GLU A 185 -10.61 -30.94 -12.22
CA GLU A 185 -9.54 -31.94 -12.02
C GLU A 185 -8.42 -31.38 -11.14
N GLN A 186 -8.08 -30.10 -11.27
CA GLN A 186 -7.08 -29.44 -10.42
C GLN A 186 -7.60 -29.29 -8.98
N LEU A 187 -8.89 -28.93 -8.80
CA LEU A 187 -9.53 -28.93 -7.47
C LEU A 187 -9.51 -30.31 -6.83
N ARG A 188 -9.92 -31.36 -7.58
CA ARG A 188 -9.88 -32.77 -7.11
C ARG A 188 -8.46 -33.23 -6.79
N SER A 189 -7.45 -32.79 -7.55
CA SER A 189 -6.04 -33.12 -7.31
C SER A 189 -5.52 -32.50 -6.01
N GLN A 190 -5.78 -31.20 -5.78
CA GLN A 190 -5.42 -30.54 -4.52
C GLN A 190 -6.17 -31.13 -3.33
N HIS A 191 -7.46 -31.45 -3.49
CA HIS A 191 -8.25 -32.16 -2.47
C HIS A 191 -7.64 -33.53 -2.14
N SER A 192 -7.24 -34.31 -3.15
CA SER A 192 -6.62 -35.63 -2.93
C SER A 192 -5.29 -35.53 -2.18
N LEU A 193 -4.46 -34.52 -2.48
CA LEU A 193 -3.20 -34.28 -1.75
C LEU A 193 -3.47 -33.91 -0.30
N LEU A 194 -4.47 -33.07 -0.03
CA LEU A 194 -4.90 -32.69 1.31
C LEU A 194 -5.48 -33.87 2.11
N VAL A 195 -6.22 -34.78 1.47
CA VAL A 195 -6.70 -35.99 2.15
C VAL A 195 -5.52 -36.85 2.60
N THR A 196 -4.51 -37.05 1.76
CA THR A 196 -3.26 -37.73 2.17
C THR A 196 -2.51 -36.96 3.26
N GLU A 197 -2.43 -35.62 3.19
CA GLU A 197 -1.85 -34.77 4.24
C GLU A 197 -2.54 -34.98 5.60
N ILE A 198 -3.85 -35.24 5.63
CA ILE A 198 -4.65 -35.49 6.84
C ILE A 198 -4.49 -36.92 7.35
N ASP A 199 -4.48 -37.90 6.45
CA ASP A 199 -4.42 -39.33 6.78
C ASP A 199 -3.02 -39.75 7.28
N ASP A 200 -1.96 -39.08 6.82
CA ASP A 200 -0.57 -39.29 7.29
C ASP A 200 -0.27 -38.62 8.65
N LEU A 201 -1.22 -37.86 9.24
CA LEU A 201 -1.02 -37.22 10.56
C LEU A 201 -0.96 -38.24 11.71
N PRO A 202 -0.07 -38.06 12.69
CA PRO A 202 -0.12 -38.83 13.92
C PRO A 202 -1.41 -38.55 14.72
N GLU A 203 -1.80 -39.48 15.59
CA GLU A 203 -2.88 -39.24 16.54
C GLU A 203 -2.54 -38.06 17.46
N VAL A 204 -3.49 -37.13 17.59
CA VAL A 204 -3.34 -35.95 18.46
C VAL A 204 -3.40 -36.42 19.92
N ALA A 205 -2.32 -36.20 20.66
CA ALA A 205 -2.22 -36.59 22.06
C ALA A 205 -3.23 -35.84 22.95
N ASP A 206 -3.77 -36.53 23.96
CA ASP A 206 -4.75 -35.97 24.89
C ASP A 206 -4.24 -34.68 25.55
N GLY A 207 -4.91 -33.56 25.24
CA GLY A 207 -4.59 -32.23 25.75
C GLY A 207 -3.72 -31.35 24.86
N ASP A 208 -3.17 -31.84 23.74
CA ASP A 208 -2.46 -30.99 22.78
C ASP A 208 -3.44 -30.14 21.95
N LYS A 209 -3.63 -28.90 22.42
CA LYS A 209 -4.53 -27.92 21.81
C LYS A 209 -4.01 -27.34 20.51
N GLU A 210 -2.71 -27.38 20.22
CA GLU A 210 -2.17 -26.80 19.00
C GLU A 210 -2.15 -27.85 17.87
N ALA A 211 -1.76 -29.10 18.16
CA ALA A 211 -1.95 -30.20 17.22
C ALA A 211 -3.43 -30.45 16.89
N TRP A 212 -4.33 -30.33 17.88
CA TRP A 212 -5.78 -30.41 17.64
C TRP A 212 -6.27 -29.30 16.68
N LYS A 213 -5.84 -28.04 16.88
CA LYS A 213 -6.18 -26.93 15.97
C LYS A 213 -5.60 -27.13 14.57
N ALA A 214 -4.36 -27.62 14.47
CA ALA A 214 -3.70 -27.86 13.20
C ALA A 214 -4.48 -28.91 12.38
N LYS A 215 -4.80 -30.05 12.99
CA LYS A 215 -5.67 -31.07 12.37
C LYS A 215 -7.04 -30.50 12.02
N ARG A 216 -7.66 -29.72 12.91
CA ARG A 216 -8.97 -29.10 12.65
C ARG A 216 -8.95 -28.15 11.45
N ASN A 217 -7.93 -27.31 11.32
CA ASN A 217 -7.75 -26.42 10.16
C ASN A 217 -7.61 -27.20 8.84
N LEU A 218 -7.02 -28.41 8.88
CA LEU A 218 -6.93 -29.30 7.72
C LEU A 218 -8.30 -29.96 7.41
N GLU A 219 -9.08 -30.36 8.42
CA GLU A 219 -10.48 -30.80 8.24
C GLU A 219 -11.35 -29.69 7.62
N ASP A 220 -11.19 -28.44 8.09
CA ASP A 220 -11.90 -27.26 7.55
C ASP A 220 -11.42 -26.89 6.13
N ARG A 221 -10.16 -27.18 5.75
CA ARG A 221 -9.70 -27.12 4.34
C ARG A 221 -10.39 -28.20 3.49
N ARG A 222 -10.57 -29.42 4.02
CA ARG A 222 -11.17 -30.55 3.28
C ARG A 222 -12.65 -30.30 3.00
N ASP A 223 -13.41 -29.91 4.02
CA ASP A 223 -14.82 -29.50 3.90
C ASP A 223 -15.02 -28.37 2.87
N TRP A 224 -14.09 -27.40 2.81
CA TRP A 224 -14.11 -26.36 1.78
C TRP A 224 -13.92 -26.93 0.36
N PHE A 225 -12.98 -27.85 0.16
CA PHE A 225 -12.77 -28.49 -1.14
C PHE A 225 -13.97 -29.37 -1.56
N GLU A 226 -14.51 -30.17 -0.65
CA GLU A 226 -15.71 -31.01 -0.88
C GLU A 226 -16.89 -30.15 -1.37
N LYS A 227 -17.17 -29.03 -0.68
CA LYS A 227 -18.22 -28.07 -1.05
C LYS A 227 -17.94 -27.35 -2.36
N THR A 228 -16.70 -26.92 -2.58
CA THR A 228 -16.28 -26.23 -3.81
C THR A 228 -16.44 -27.13 -5.03
N ILE A 229 -15.99 -28.38 -4.94
CA ILE A 229 -16.14 -29.37 -6.02
C ILE A 229 -17.63 -29.62 -6.29
N ALA A 230 -18.45 -29.87 -5.27
CA ALA A 230 -19.88 -30.08 -5.43
C ALA A 230 -20.62 -28.87 -6.06
N ALA A 231 -20.23 -27.64 -5.71
CA ALA A 231 -20.79 -26.42 -6.30
C ALA A 231 -20.41 -26.27 -7.79
N VAL A 232 -19.17 -26.59 -8.15
CA VAL A 232 -18.70 -26.57 -9.55
C VAL A 232 -19.38 -27.68 -10.37
N GLU A 233 -19.52 -28.90 -9.84
CA GLU A 233 -20.26 -29.99 -10.48
C GLU A 233 -21.73 -29.63 -10.71
N ALA A 234 -22.40 -29.07 -9.70
CA ALA A 234 -23.80 -28.65 -9.79
C ALA A 234 -24.04 -27.52 -10.81
N SER A 235 -23.00 -26.72 -11.12
CA SER A 235 -23.07 -25.68 -12.15
C SER A 235 -22.86 -26.19 -13.58
N GLY A 236 -22.18 -27.33 -13.75
CA GLY A 236 -21.67 -27.82 -15.04
C GLY A 236 -20.47 -27.05 -15.61
N GLU A 237 -20.13 -25.89 -15.06
CA GLU A 237 -19.05 -25.01 -15.50
C GLU A 237 -17.70 -25.46 -14.91
N HIS A 238 -17.23 -26.63 -15.33
CA HIS A 238 -16.04 -27.33 -14.81
C HIS A 238 -14.69 -26.60 -14.97
N SER A 239 -14.69 -25.40 -15.54
CA SER A 239 -13.52 -24.53 -15.71
C SER A 239 -13.90 -23.09 -15.35
N GLY A 240 -13.11 -22.45 -14.49
CA GLY A 240 -13.42 -21.13 -13.95
C GLY A 240 -12.24 -20.50 -13.22
N LYS A 241 -12.49 -19.36 -12.59
CA LYS A 241 -11.50 -18.62 -11.80
C LYS A 241 -12.00 -18.42 -10.39
N ILE A 242 -11.13 -18.69 -9.42
CA ILE A 242 -11.38 -18.31 -8.02
C ILE A 242 -11.29 -16.78 -7.91
N ALA A 243 -12.35 -16.15 -7.42
CA ALA A 243 -12.49 -14.70 -7.39
C ALA A 243 -13.02 -14.21 -6.03
N ILE A 244 -12.29 -13.27 -5.41
CA ILE A 244 -12.60 -12.75 -4.08
C ILE A 244 -13.52 -11.52 -4.15
N ARG A 245 -14.43 -11.43 -3.18
CA ARG A 245 -15.38 -10.33 -2.99
C ARG A 245 -15.32 -9.80 -1.56
N ASP A 246 -15.46 -8.48 -1.43
CA ASP A 246 -15.59 -7.78 -0.16
C ASP A 246 -16.54 -6.60 -0.37
N TYR A 247 -17.53 -6.43 0.51
CA TYR A 247 -18.60 -5.44 0.39
C TYR A 247 -18.33 -4.22 1.29
N LYS A 248 -18.32 -3.02 0.71
CA LYS A 248 -18.13 -1.76 1.45
C LYS A 248 -19.39 -0.90 1.41
N LYS A 249 -19.93 -0.54 2.59
CA LYS A 249 -21.09 0.36 2.77
C LYS A 249 -20.92 1.81 2.27
N SER A 250 -19.83 2.13 1.58
CA SER A 250 -19.41 3.53 1.35
C SER A 250 -20.01 4.12 0.08
N ASN A 251 -20.65 5.28 0.22
CA ASN A 251 -21.15 6.12 -0.86
C ASN A 251 -20.13 7.19 -1.33
N ASP A 252 -18.88 7.16 -0.86
CA ASP A 252 -17.82 8.06 -1.35
C ASP A 252 -17.25 7.51 -2.66
N ALA A 253 -17.69 8.04 -3.79
CA ALA A 253 -17.21 7.66 -5.13
C ALA A 253 -15.68 7.83 -5.33
N LYS A 254 -14.96 8.52 -4.42
CA LYS A 254 -13.49 8.53 -4.42
C LYS A 254 -12.89 7.16 -4.06
N LYS A 255 -13.63 6.29 -3.37
CA LYS A 255 -13.21 4.92 -3.00
C LYS A 255 -13.18 3.94 -4.17
N LEU A 256 -13.90 4.25 -5.25
CA LEU A 256 -13.82 3.53 -6.52
C LEU A 256 -12.50 3.79 -7.27
N LYS A 257 -11.79 4.88 -6.93
CA LYS A 257 -10.51 5.23 -7.57
C LYS A 257 -9.36 4.52 -6.87
N THR A 258 -8.46 3.92 -7.64
CA THR A 258 -7.17 3.46 -7.13
C THR A 258 -6.39 4.65 -6.53
N PRO A 259 -5.89 4.54 -5.29
CA PRO A 259 -5.05 5.59 -4.69
C PRO A 259 -3.81 5.88 -5.53
N ASN A 260 -3.29 7.10 -5.44
CA ASN A 260 -1.95 7.41 -5.97
C ASN A 260 -0.92 6.49 -5.28
N PRO A 261 -0.01 5.80 -6.02
CA PRO A 261 0.92 4.80 -5.47
C PRO A 261 1.77 5.24 -4.26
N MET A 262 1.94 6.55 -4.05
CA MET A 262 2.62 7.17 -2.91
C MET A 262 1.89 7.00 -1.57
N TYR A 263 0.60 6.65 -1.58
CA TYR A 263 -0.21 6.41 -0.39
C TYR A 263 -0.51 4.91 -0.21
N SER A 264 -0.95 4.52 1.00
CA SER A 264 -1.47 3.17 1.24
C SER A 264 -2.84 2.98 0.56
N ASP A 265 -3.11 1.76 0.10
CA ASP A 265 -4.38 1.37 -0.46
C ASP A 265 -5.01 0.34 0.47
N ASP A 266 -5.41 0.79 1.67
CA ASP A 266 -5.78 -0.09 2.78
C ASP A 266 -6.82 -1.17 2.43
N TYR A 267 -7.70 -0.90 1.45
CA TYR A 267 -8.68 -1.86 0.95
C TYR A 267 -8.10 -2.80 -0.13
N GLY A 268 -7.21 -2.31 -1.00
CA GLY A 268 -6.46 -3.18 -1.90
C GLY A 268 -5.50 -4.11 -1.15
N ASP A 269 -4.83 -3.60 -0.11
CA ASP A 269 -3.93 -4.38 0.74
C ASP A 269 -4.69 -5.44 1.57
N GLN A 270 -5.93 -5.14 1.97
CA GLN A 270 -6.86 -6.15 2.53
C GLN A 270 -7.15 -7.27 1.51
N GLN A 271 -7.58 -6.92 0.29
CA GLN A 271 -7.90 -7.90 -0.75
C GLN A 271 -6.68 -8.71 -1.23
N ARG A 272 -5.48 -8.10 -1.25
CA ARG A 272 -4.21 -8.79 -1.54
C ARG A 272 -3.84 -9.79 -0.45
N LEU A 273 -4.05 -9.46 0.83
CA LEU A 273 -3.85 -10.42 1.92
C LEU A 273 -4.84 -11.59 1.79
N TYR A 274 -6.08 -11.32 1.40
CA TYR A 274 -7.08 -12.36 1.19
C TYR A 274 -6.74 -13.25 -0.01
N ALA A 275 -6.20 -12.68 -1.09
CA ALA A 275 -5.71 -13.44 -2.24
C ALA A 275 -4.54 -14.37 -1.84
N PHE A 276 -3.57 -13.87 -1.09
CA PHE A 276 -2.49 -14.69 -0.50
C PHE A 276 -3.06 -15.76 0.45
N GLY A 277 -4.08 -15.41 1.24
CA GLY A 277 -4.71 -16.34 2.18
C GLY A 277 -5.38 -17.53 1.49
N VAL A 278 -6.13 -17.29 0.41
CA VAL A 278 -6.72 -18.37 -0.40
C VAL A 278 -5.63 -19.17 -1.13
N GLU A 279 -4.60 -18.51 -1.67
CA GLU A 279 -3.44 -19.17 -2.31
C GLU A 279 -2.73 -20.12 -1.32
N ALA A 280 -2.49 -19.69 -0.07
CA ALA A 280 -1.89 -20.50 0.98
C ALA A 280 -2.83 -21.59 1.55
N TYR A 281 -4.15 -21.38 1.56
CA TYR A 281 -5.13 -22.34 2.07
C TYR A 281 -5.45 -23.46 1.07
N THR A 282 -5.46 -23.13 -0.23
CA THR A 282 -5.92 -24.03 -1.32
C THR A 282 -4.81 -24.50 -2.25
N GLY A 283 -3.62 -23.90 -2.22
CA GLY A 283 -2.59 -24.09 -3.24
C GLY A 283 -2.92 -23.43 -4.59
N ILE A 284 -4.04 -22.71 -4.71
CA ILE A 284 -4.56 -22.15 -5.96
C ILE A 284 -4.69 -20.62 -5.80
N ARG A 285 -3.98 -19.87 -6.64
CA ARG A 285 -4.00 -18.41 -6.63
C ARG A 285 -5.33 -17.86 -7.18
N PRO A 286 -6.06 -17.00 -6.45
CA PRO A 286 -7.20 -16.27 -7.00
C PRO A 286 -6.78 -15.36 -8.15
N ALA A 287 -7.49 -15.42 -9.27
CA ALA A 287 -7.20 -14.59 -10.44
C ALA A 287 -7.77 -13.17 -10.31
N MET A 288 -8.72 -12.96 -9.39
CA MET A 288 -9.45 -11.71 -9.21
C MET A 288 -9.69 -11.43 -7.72
N ALA A 289 -9.63 -10.17 -7.33
CA ALA A 289 -10.20 -9.70 -6.07
C ALA A 289 -10.84 -8.32 -6.29
N THR A 290 -12.10 -8.17 -5.89
CA THR A 290 -12.94 -7.04 -6.27
C THR A 290 -13.66 -6.49 -5.05
N LEU A 291 -13.64 -5.17 -4.87
CA LEU A 291 -14.40 -4.46 -3.85
C LEU A 291 -15.76 -4.05 -4.42
N TYR A 292 -16.83 -4.39 -3.71
CA TYR A 292 -18.20 -4.08 -4.10
C TYR A 292 -18.71 -2.87 -3.30
N PHE A 293 -19.36 -1.93 -3.99
CA PHE A 293 -19.97 -0.74 -3.39
C PHE A 293 -21.46 -0.68 -3.78
N PRO A 294 -22.34 -1.47 -3.13
CA PRO A 294 -23.77 -1.50 -3.43
C PRO A 294 -24.43 -0.11 -3.35
N ALA A 295 -24.00 0.72 -2.40
CA ALA A 295 -24.40 2.13 -2.24
C ALA A 295 -24.17 3.03 -3.47
N LEU A 296 -23.39 2.55 -4.44
CA LEU A 296 -23.04 3.24 -5.70
C LEU A 296 -23.44 2.44 -6.95
N GLY A 297 -23.92 1.20 -6.80
CA GLY A 297 -24.08 0.25 -7.91
C GLY A 297 -22.78 0.02 -8.69
N LYS A 298 -21.61 -0.01 -8.03
CA LYS A 298 -20.30 -0.07 -8.69
C LYS A 298 -19.31 -0.98 -7.95
N VAL A 299 -18.28 -1.40 -8.67
CA VAL A 299 -17.16 -2.22 -8.18
C VAL A 299 -15.82 -1.52 -8.39
N ARG A 300 -14.78 -1.99 -7.70
CA ARG A 300 -13.38 -1.66 -7.93
C ARG A 300 -12.52 -2.92 -7.86
N ASP A 301 -11.92 -3.31 -8.99
CA ASP A 301 -10.96 -4.41 -9.03
C ASP A 301 -9.62 -4.00 -8.41
N ILE A 302 -8.95 -4.99 -7.79
CA ILE A 302 -7.66 -4.83 -7.12
C ILE A 302 -6.57 -5.52 -7.92
N ASN A 303 -5.42 -4.83 -8.04
CA ASN A 303 -4.24 -5.36 -8.71
C ASN A 303 -3.55 -6.42 -7.82
N LEU A 304 -3.53 -7.67 -8.28
CA LEU A 304 -2.91 -8.84 -7.64
C LEU A 304 -1.52 -9.19 -8.25
N SER A 305 -0.90 -8.26 -8.99
CA SER A 305 0.45 -8.44 -9.53
C SER A 305 1.49 -8.60 -8.42
N ALA A 306 2.59 -9.33 -8.70
CA ALA A 306 3.61 -9.63 -7.71
C ALA A 306 4.17 -8.38 -6.98
N PRO A 307 4.52 -7.25 -7.64
CA PRO A 307 5.04 -6.07 -6.94
C PRO A 307 4.06 -5.45 -5.92
N GLU A 308 2.76 -5.49 -6.22
CA GLU A 308 1.72 -4.97 -5.32
C GLU A 308 1.46 -5.94 -4.16
N MET A 309 1.55 -7.26 -4.41
CA MET A 309 1.53 -8.28 -3.35
C MET A 309 2.75 -8.15 -2.42
N ASP A 310 3.96 -7.95 -2.96
CA ASP A 310 5.18 -7.75 -2.18
C ASP A 310 5.14 -6.47 -1.33
N LYS A 311 4.62 -5.37 -1.88
CA LYS A 311 4.36 -4.12 -1.15
C LYS A 311 3.40 -4.35 0.02
N MET A 312 2.31 -5.09 -0.20
CA MET A 312 1.38 -5.48 0.87
C MET A 312 2.06 -6.34 1.93
N LEU A 313 2.78 -7.40 1.54
CA LEU A 313 3.46 -8.32 2.46
C LEU A 313 4.53 -7.60 3.31
N LEU A 314 5.27 -6.66 2.73
CA LEU A 314 6.25 -5.83 3.45
C LEU A 314 5.55 -4.93 4.49
N GLY A 315 4.46 -4.26 4.10
CA GLY A 315 3.64 -3.46 5.00
C GLY A 315 3.02 -4.28 6.14
N TYR A 316 2.53 -5.49 5.83
CA TYR A 316 1.93 -6.42 6.78
C TYR A 316 2.95 -6.94 7.81
N SER A 317 4.15 -7.31 7.36
CA SER A 317 5.26 -7.70 8.23
C SER A 317 5.75 -6.55 9.11
N GLY A 318 5.79 -5.33 8.55
CA GLY A 318 6.06 -4.11 9.30
C GLY A 318 4.99 -3.84 10.38
N ALA A 319 3.72 -4.12 10.09
CA ALA A 319 2.62 -3.97 11.04
C ALA A 319 2.69 -4.99 12.19
N TRP A 320 3.01 -6.25 11.91
CA TRP A 320 3.23 -7.29 12.92
C TRP A 320 4.33 -6.90 13.90
N LYS A 321 5.51 -6.55 13.35
CA LYS A 321 6.65 -6.12 14.15
C LYS A 321 6.34 -4.88 14.97
N LEU A 322 5.85 -3.81 14.34
CA LEU A 322 5.46 -2.57 15.04
C LEU A 322 4.48 -2.84 16.19
N MET A 323 3.56 -3.79 16.01
CA MET A 323 2.56 -4.12 17.03
C MET A 323 3.18 -4.80 18.25
N ASN A 324 3.95 -5.87 18.02
CA ASN A 324 4.52 -6.66 19.10
C ASN A 324 5.71 -5.95 19.76
N ASP A 325 6.57 -5.26 18.99
CA ASP A 325 7.61 -4.35 19.53
C ASP A 325 7.00 -3.26 20.42
N SER A 326 5.78 -2.78 20.15
CA SER A 326 5.08 -1.82 21.03
C SER A 326 4.48 -2.46 22.28
N ALA A 327 4.01 -3.71 22.20
CA ALA A 327 3.55 -4.47 23.36
C ALA A 327 4.73 -4.84 24.30
N ASP A 328 5.88 -5.23 23.77
CA ASP A 328 7.09 -5.56 24.55
C ASP A 328 7.61 -4.38 25.39
N ARG A 329 7.44 -3.15 24.89
CA ARG A 329 7.79 -1.91 25.59
C ARG A 329 6.60 -1.26 26.32
N ALA A 330 5.43 -1.91 26.28
CA ALA A 330 4.13 -1.38 26.74
C ALA A 330 3.84 0.08 26.28
N LYS A 331 4.35 0.45 25.10
CA LYS A 331 4.47 1.83 24.63
C LYS A 331 4.05 1.95 23.16
N PHE A 332 2.92 2.60 22.96
CA PHE A 332 2.22 2.70 21.68
C PHE A 332 2.28 4.12 21.15
N GLU A 333 2.87 4.29 19.97
CA GLU A 333 3.02 5.59 19.30
C GLU A 333 1.65 6.19 18.91
N THR A 334 1.52 7.51 19.04
CA THR A 334 0.41 8.27 18.45
C THR A 334 0.80 8.83 17.09
N ARG A 335 -0.06 8.66 16.09
CA ARG A 335 0.15 9.15 14.72
C ARG A 335 -1.02 10.06 14.32
N PRO A 336 -0.83 11.39 14.34
CA PRO A 336 -1.88 12.35 14.03
C PRO A 336 -2.35 12.21 12.57
N SER A 337 -3.66 12.18 12.34
CA SER A 337 -4.23 11.99 11.01
C SER A 337 -5.66 12.52 10.93
N LYS A 338 -6.21 12.59 9.72
CA LYS A 338 -7.61 13.02 9.51
C LYS A 338 -8.63 12.13 10.23
N VAL A 339 -8.28 10.88 10.54
CA VAL A 339 -9.19 9.96 11.27
C VAL A 339 -9.22 10.18 12.79
N CYS A 340 -8.41 11.11 13.35
CA CYS A 340 -8.44 11.44 14.78
C CYS A 340 -9.83 11.89 15.27
N ALA A 341 -10.66 12.50 14.40
CA ALA A 341 -12.04 12.90 14.74
C ALA A 341 -12.99 11.73 15.09
N TRP A 342 -12.60 10.49 14.76
CA TRP A 342 -13.35 9.27 15.07
C TRP A 342 -12.58 8.32 16.02
N CYS A 343 -11.55 8.83 16.70
CA CYS A 343 -10.73 8.07 17.63
C CYS A 343 -11.29 8.15 19.06
N GLU A 344 -11.46 7.01 19.72
CA GLU A 344 -11.97 6.92 21.10
C GLU A 344 -11.11 7.69 22.12
N LEU A 345 -9.82 7.89 21.82
CA LEU A 345 -8.87 8.65 22.64
C LEU A 345 -8.83 10.17 22.37
N VAL A 346 -9.57 10.70 21.38
CA VAL A 346 -9.38 12.07 20.86
C VAL A 346 -9.41 13.18 21.93
N ASN A 347 -10.24 13.00 22.96
CA ASN A 347 -10.44 13.94 24.05
C ASN A 347 -9.31 13.94 25.10
N SER A 348 -8.42 12.94 25.09
CA SER A 348 -7.31 12.80 26.04
C SER A 348 -5.94 12.78 25.34
N CYS A 349 -5.85 12.24 24.12
CA CYS A 349 -4.62 12.08 23.36
C CYS A 349 -3.91 13.44 23.13
N PRO A 350 -2.65 13.63 23.58
CA PRO A 350 -1.95 14.91 23.48
C PRO A 350 -1.67 15.31 22.04
N SER A 351 -1.45 14.34 21.17
CA SER A 351 -1.15 14.51 19.74
C SER A 351 -2.40 14.62 18.85
N ALA A 352 -3.61 14.61 19.42
CA ALA A 352 -4.84 14.77 18.65
C ALA A 352 -4.84 16.13 17.93
N HIS A 353 -5.00 16.12 16.61
CA HIS A 353 -4.90 17.31 15.77
C HIS A 353 -5.91 18.39 16.24
N PRO A 354 -5.52 19.67 16.46
CA PRO A 354 -6.39 20.67 17.07
C PRO A 354 -7.76 20.83 16.38
N ALA A 355 -7.77 20.88 15.04
CA ALA A 355 -9.00 20.94 14.25
C ALA A 355 -9.85 19.64 14.23
N THR A 356 -9.44 18.60 14.97
CA THR A 356 -10.26 17.39 15.22
C THR A 356 -10.85 17.33 16.63
N ARG A 357 -10.35 18.17 17.57
CA ARG A 357 -11.01 18.42 18.87
C ARG A 357 -12.16 19.44 18.76
N ALA A 358 -12.22 20.20 17.67
CA ALA A 358 -13.29 21.15 17.37
C ALA A 358 -13.96 20.79 16.03
N ALA A 359 -15.00 19.94 16.08
CA ALA A 359 -15.86 19.70 14.93
C ALA A 359 -16.63 21.00 14.55
N PRO A 360 -16.64 21.43 13.27
CA PRO A 360 -17.36 22.63 12.86
C PRO A 360 -18.88 22.49 13.03
N GLY A 361 -19.50 23.43 13.74
CA GLY A 361 -20.95 23.58 13.89
C GLY A 361 -21.37 24.20 15.23
N THR A 362 -22.67 24.48 15.40
CA THR A 362 -23.28 24.85 16.69
C THR A 362 -23.17 23.71 17.72
N PRO A 363 -23.51 23.94 19.00
CA PRO A 363 -23.64 22.85 19.97
C PRO A 363 -24.69 21.80 19.57
N GLU A 364 -25.82 22.20 19.00
CA GLU A 364 -26.85 21.27 18.48
C GLU A 364 -26.35 20.48 17.26
N GLU A 365 -25.75 21.16 16.26
CA GLU A 365 -25.17 20.51 15.08
C GLU A 365 -23.99 19.57 15.42
N ARG A 366 -23.41 19.70 16.62
CA ARG A 366 -22.45 18.74 17.18
C ARG A 366 -23.15 17.58 17.89
N MET A 367 -24.25 17.85 18.61
CA MET A 367 -25.03 16.83 19.32
C MET A 367 -25.71 15.84 18.36
N ASP A 368 -26.44 16.31 17.35
CA ASP A 368 -27.10 15.46 16.34
C ASP A 368 -26.09 14.54 15.64
N ARG A 369 -24.94 15.09 15.28
CA ARG A 369 -23.85 14.38 14.60
C ARG A 369 -23.19 13.32 15.49
N PHE A 370 -23.16 13.57 16.80
CA PHE A 370 -22.72 12.62 17.84
C PHE A 370 -23.73 11.48 18.06
N GLN A 371 -25.02 11.70 17.81
CA GLN A 371 -26.05 10.66 17.89
C GLN A 371 -26.11 9.83 16.60
N LEU A 372 -26.03 10.48 15.44
CA LEU A 372 -26.18 9.82 14.13
C LEU A 372 -24.90 9.16 13.61
N THR A 373 -23.70 9.56 14.07
CA THR A 373 -22.44 8.97 13.57
C THR A 373 -21.39 8.74 14.66
N ALA A 374 -20.70 7.60 14.51
CA ALA A 374 -19.45 7.20 15.16
C ALA A 374 -19.49 6.49 16.52
N ARG A 375 -18.33 5.87 16.84
CA ARG A 375 -18.00 5.28 18.14
C ARG A 375 -18.10 6.35 19.24
N ARG A 376 -18.64 5.98 20.39
CA ARG A 376 -18.74 6.82 21.59
C ARG A 376 -17.38 7.44 21.92
N GLN A 377 -17.26 8.76 21.76
CA GLN A 377 -16.08 9.48 22.25
C GLN A 377 -16.18 9.62 23.76
N TYR A 378 -15.26 9.00 24.49
CA TYR A 378 -15.22 9.06 25.94
C TYR A 378 -14.73 10.43 26.44
N GLY A 379 -15.20 10.84 27.61
CA GLY A 379 -14.69 12.04 28.27
C GLY A 379 -13.25 11.85 28.74
N ALA A 380 -12.44 12.91 28.79
CA ALA A 380 -11.05 12.81 29.29
C ALA A 380 -10.97 12.27 30.73
N VAL A 381 -11.95 12.61 31.58
CA VAL A 381 -12.11 12.12 32.95
C VAL A 381 -12.57 10.65 33.01
N GLU A 382 -13.29 10.19 31.99
CA GLU A 382 -13.80 8.81 31.89
C GLU A 382 -12.73 7.84 31.37
N LEU A 383 -11.93 8.29 30.41
CA LEU A 383 -10.68 7.63 30.00
C LEU A 383 -9.66 7.62 31.15
N GLY A 384 -9.60 8.70 31.92
CA GLY A 384 -8.80 8.83 33.15
C GLY A 384 -7.28 8.80 32.96
N ILE A 385 -6.78 9.01 31.74
CA ILE A 385 -5.36 8.88 31.37
C ILE A 385 -4.58 10.15 31.79
N PRO A 386 -3.73 10.13 32.83
CA PRO A 386 -2.83 11.25 33.15
C PRO A 386 -1.79 11.50 32.05
N THR A 387 -1.24 12.72 32.01
CA THR A 387 -0.06 13.06 31.20
C THR A 387 1.16 13.21 32.09
N LEU A 388 2.21 12.42 31.85
CA LEU A 388 3.48 12.51 32.57
C LEU A 388 4.26 13.73 32.09
N ARG A 389 4.81 14.51 33.03
CA ARG A 389 5.67 15.65 32.71
C ARG A 389 7.03 15.17 32.19
N PRO A 390 7.66 15.87 31.23
CA PRO A 390 9.07 15.67 30.92
C PRO A 390 9.92 15.71 32.20
N GLY A 391 10.84 14.74 32.37
CA GLY A 391 11.65 14.58 33.58
C GLY A 391 11.02 13.77 34.72
N ALA A 392 9.69 13.54 34.73
CA ALA A 392 9.06 12.72 35.78
C ALA A 392 9.31 11.20 35.63
N ALA A 393 9.61 10.74 34.41
CA ALA A 393 9.75 9.32 34.06
C ALA A 393 11.22 8.84 34.07
N ALA A 394 11.96 9.17 35.12
CA ALA A 394 13.33 8.67 35.36
C ALA A 394 13.41 7.63 36.49
N ALA A 395 12.35 7.50 37.28
CA ALA A 395 12.18 6.43 38.26
C ALA A 395 11.32 5.30 37.68
N GLU A 396 11.71 4.06 37.99
CA GLU A 396 10.84 2.87 37.98
C GLU A 396 10.17 2.47 36.65
N ALA A 397 11.02 2.12 35.68
CA ALA A 397 10.71 1.10 34.67
C ALA A 397 11.92 0.16 34.42
N ARG A 398 12.52 -0.34 35.52
CA ARG A 398 13.48 -1.46 35.50
C ARG A 398 12.83 -2.76 35.95
N THR A 399 11.58 -3.00 35.56
CA THR A 399 11.06 -4.36 35.50
C THR A 399 11.92 -5.13 34.51
N SER A 400 12.37 -6.33 34.90
CA SER A 400 13.15 -7.19 34.02
C SER A 400 12.35 -7.47 32.75
N ALA A 401 12.92 -7.17 31.58
CA ALA A 401 12.37 -7.68 30.34
C ALA A 401 12.24 -9.21 30.49
N PRO A 402 11.07 -9.81 30.23
CA PRO A 402 10.95 -11.26 30.24
C PRO A 402 11.95 -11.78 29.21
N GLN A 403 12.90 -12.61 29.66
CA GLN A 403 13.85 -13.18 28.71
C GLN A 403 13.06 -14.01 27.71
N ARG A 404 13.36 -13.81 26.43
CA ARG A 404 12.84 -14.65 25.36
C ARG A 404 13.39 -16.04 25.56
N GLU A 405 12.64 -16.90 26.25
CA GLU A 405 12.86 -18.34 26.13
C GLU A 405 12.77 -18.69 24.63
N PRO A 406 13.79 -19.35 24.07
CA PRO A 406 13.74 -19.75 22.67
C PRO A 406 12.67 -20.83 22.53
N SER A 407 11.57 -20.48 21.87
CA SER A 407 10.50 -21.40 21.52
C SER A 407 10.98 -22.36 20.43
N VAL A 408 11.72 -23.38 20.85
CA VAL A 408 12.13 -24.62 20.15
C VAL A 408 12.69 -24.43 18.74
N ASP A 409 13.97 -24.76 18.55
CA ASP A 409 14.54 -24.97 17.23
C ASP A 409 13.79 -26.11 16.52
N VAL A 410 13.12 -25.80 15.41
CA VAL A 410 12.59 -26.80 14.46
C VAL A 410 13.46 -26.83 13.22
N ASP A 411 14.76 -26.99 13.43
CA ASP A 411 15.69 -27.42 12.39
C ASP A 411 15.46 -28.92 12.12
N THR A 412 14.43 -29.21 11.34
CA THR A 412 14.14 -30.54 10.80
C THR A 412 13.56 -30.36 9.40
N PRO A 413 14.32 -30.66 8.33
CA PRO A 413 13.90 -30.33 6.98
C PRO A 413 12.77 -31.25 6.51
N MET A 414 11.59 -30.67 6.24
CA MET A 414 10.60 -31.35 5.41
C MET A 414 11.14 -31.46 3.98
N VAL A 415 11.47 -32.68 3.57
CA VAL A 415 12.05 -32.97 2.26
C VAL A 415 10.99 -32.84 1.17
N PHE A 416 10.88 -31.67 0.56
CA PHE A 416 10.23 -31.54 -0.74
C PHE A 416 11.16 -32.11 -1.82
N ALA A 417 10.84 -33.32 -2.29
CA ALA A 417 11.56 -33.96 -3.38
C ALA A 417 11.32 -33.18 -4.70
N ASN A 418 12.34 -32.48 -5.18
CA ASN A 418 12.41 -31.96 -6.54
C ASN A 418 13.49 -32.70 -7.34
N ALA A 419 13.27 -32.82 -8.65
CA ALA A 419 14.09 -33.65 -9.52
C ALA A 419 15.54 -33.13 -9.66
N ALA A 420 16.46 -34.07 -9.88
CA ALA A 420 17.88 -33.78 -10.06
C ALA A 420 18.19 -33.23 -11.47
N GLU A 421 19.30 -32.50 -11.60
CA GLU A 421 20.42 -32.87 -12.49
C GLU A 421 21.72 -32.13 -12.05
N PRO A 422 22.92 -32.45 -12.57
CA PRO A 422 24.05 -32.78 -11.70
C PRO A 422 25.08 -31.67 -11.39
N GLU A 423 25.93 -32.00 -10.41
CA GLU A 423 27.08 -31.25 -9.89
C GLU A 423 28.21 -31.00 -10.91
N SER A 424 29.03 -29.97 -10.66
CA SER A 424 30.49 -30.10 -10.83
C SER A 424 31.31 -29.08 -10.04
N ALA A 425 32.51 -29.51 -9.65
CA ALA A 425 33.71 -28.72 -9.32
C ALA A 425 33.63 -27.63 -8.23
N THR A 426 34.05 -28.00 -7.02
CA THR A 426 34.57 -27.06 -6.01
C THR A 426 35.92 -26.45 -6.41
N ALA A 427 36.17 -25.21 -6.00
CA ALA A 427 37.51 -24.62 -5.91
C ALA A 427 37.59 -23.66 -4.71
N THR A 428 38.66 -23.75 -3.93
CA THR A 428 38.93 -22.95 -2.73
C THR A 428 40.05 -21.92 -2.98
N ALA A 429 40.37 -21.13 -1.94
CA ALA A 429 41.51 -20.20 -1.84
C ALA A 429 41.33 -18.82 -2.53
N GLU A 430 41.90 -17.72 -2.05
CA GLU A 430 42.53 -17.44 -0.74
C GLU A 430 42.53 -15.93 -0.44
N THR A 431 42.70 -15.52 0.81
CA THR A 431 42.80 -14.10 1.21
C THR A 431 44.25 -13.61 1.15
N SER A 432 44.53 -12.55 0.39
CA SER A 432 45.79 -11.79 0.53
C SER A 432 45.65 -10.31 0.18
N ALA A 433 46.28 -9.46 1.00
CA ALA A 433 46.52 -8.03 0.85
C ALA A 433 47.49 -7.59 1.98
N PRO A 434 48.13 -6.41 1.95
CA PRO A 434 48.30 -5.45 0.86
C PRO A 434 49.79 -5.16 0.54
N GLU A 435 50.09 -4.36 -0.50
CA GLU A 435 51.32 -3.55 -0.51
C GLU A 435 51.11 -2.20 -1.24
N GLN A 436 52.10 -1.30 -1.20
CA GLN A 436 51.89 0.16 -1.23
C GLN A 436 52.56 0.94 -2.37
N LEU A 437 51.90 2.05 -2.74
CA LEU A 437 52.46 3.35 -3.17
C LEU A 437 53.47 3.41 -4.33
N THR A 438 53.08 4.05 -5.44
CA THR A 438 53.60 5.40 -5.82
C THR A 438 52.84 6.04 -7.01
N GLU A 439 52.85 7.38 -7.06
CA GLU A 439 52.27 8.26 -8.10
C GLU A 439 53.38 8.82 -9.05
N PRO A 440 53.11 9.74 -10.00
CA PRO A 440 52.10 9.74 -11.07
C PRO A 440 52.68 10.06 -12.47
N ILE A 441 52.03 9.63 -13.57
CA ILE A 441 52.33 10.11 -14.95
C ILE A 441 51.04 10.17 -15.82
N PRO A 442 51.02 10.78 -17.02
CA PRO A 442 50.31 12.05 -17.22
C PRO A 442 49.09 11.97 -18.17
N ALA A 443 48.42 13.10 -18.38
CA ALA A 443 47.27 13.21 -19.28
C ALA A 443 47.66 13.35 -20.77
N GLN A 444 47.29 12.35 -21.57
CA GLN A 444 47.04 12.37 -23.03
C GLN A 444 46.30 11.07 -23.38
N GLY A 445 45.28 11.02 -24.25
CA GLY A 445 44.63 12.11 -24.97
C GLY A 445 44.30 11.71 -26.41
N ASP A 446 43.17 11.02 -26.62
CA ASP A 446 42.62 10.72 -27.94
C ASP A 446 41.11 10.97 -27.95
N ASP A 447 40.59 11.45 -29.08
CA ASP A 447 39.28 12.11 -29.19
C ASP A 447 38.24 11.20 -29.87
N LEU A 448 37.05 11.09 -29.24
CA LEU A 448 35.90 10.37 -29.81
C LEU A 448 34.77 11.37 -30.10
N PHE A 449 34.53 11.55 -31.41
CA PHE A 449 33.49 12.36 -32.07
C PHE A 449 33.82 13.86 -32.25
N PRO A 450 34.40 14.24 -33.42
CA PRO A 450 34.85 15.61 -33.68
C PRO A 450 33.70 16.58 -33.99
N ILE A 451 33.89 17.86 -33.63
CA ILE A 451 32.94 18.95 -33.88
C ILE A 451 33.28 19.67 -35.19
N THR A 452 32.33 19.73 -36.13
CA THR A 452 32.39 20.66 -37.27
C THR A 452 31.46 21.86 -37.01
N LEU A 453 32.04 23.01 -36.66
CA LEU A 453 31.31 24.27 -36.53
C LEU A 453 30.95 24.85 -37.90
N GLY A 454 29.66 25.09 -38.13
CA GLY A 454 29.17 25.86 -39.27
C GLY A 454 28.08 26.83 -38.82
N GLY A 455 28.25 28.12 -39.08
CA GLY A 455 27.22 29.10 -38.76
C GLY A 455 27.42 30.44 -39.46
N SER A 456 26.31 31.02 -39.93
CA SER A 456 26.02 32.46 -39.80
C SER A 456 24.56 32.78 -40.15
N SER A 457 23.95 33.64 -39.33
CA SER A 457 22.96 34.67 -39.67
C SER A 457 21.88 34.46 -40.77
N ALA A 458 20.63 34.36 -40.29
CA ALA A 458 19.50 35.25 -40.63
C ALA A 458 19.03 35.49 -42.09
N THR A 459 17.74 35.21 -42.34
CA THR A 459 16.71 36.22 -42.70
C THR A 459 15.30 35.63 -42.55
N ALA A 460 14.23 36.37 -42.86
CA ALA A 460 12.86 36.05 -42.42
C ALA A 460 11.75 36.21 -43.49
N ALA A 461 10.59 35.63 -43.17
CA ALA A 461 9.22 35.96 -43.60
C ALA A 461 8.60 35.41 -44.92
N THR A 462 7.74 34.39 -44.75
CA THR A 462 6.38 34.27 -45.36
C THR A 462 6.27 34.06 -46.91
N PRO A 463 5.09 33.95 -47.55
CA PRO A 463 4.46 32.63 -47.78
C PRO A 463 3.90 32.37 -49.22
N ASP A 464 3.18 31.25 -49.36
CA ASP A 464 2.10 30.94 -50.33
C ASP A 464 2.36 30.61 -51.84
N ALA A 465 2.30 29.29 -52.12
CA ALA A 465 1.21 28.61 -52.87
C ALA A 465 1.24 28.36 -54.41
N VAL A 466 0.45 27.34 -54.78
CA VAL A 466 -0.09 26.93 -56.11
C VAL A 466 0.79 26.02 -57.02
N MET A 467 0.11 25.20 -57.83
CA MET A 467 0.60 24.10 -58.72
C MET A 467 0.41 24.50 -60.24
N PRO A 468 0.26 23.66 -61.32
CA PRO A 468 0.18 22.17 -61.45
C PRO A 468 0.65 21.44 -62.78
N VAL A 469 0.57 20.08 -62.78
CA VAL A 469 0.48 19.01 -63.86
C VAL A 469 1.34 18.97 -65.18
N VAL A 470 1.78 17.75 -65.61
CA VAL A 470 1.48 17.00 -66.89
C VAL A 470 2.60 16.00 -67.39
N SER A 471 2.27 14.69 -67.38
CA SER A 471 2.57 13.53 -68.31
C SER A 471 3.98 13.06 -68.80
N ALA A 472 4.02 11.78 -69.26
CA ALA A 472 5.16 10.95 -69.77
C ALA A 472 4.97 10.59 -71.30
N PRO A 473 5.52 9.51 -71.99
CA PRO A 473 6.26 8.27 -71.58
C PRO A 473 7.47 7.80 -72.50
N GLY A 474 8.05 6.59 -72.32
CA GLY A 474 8.82 5.84 -73.36
C GLY A 474 9.93 4.81 -72.98
N ASP A 475 9.60 3.50 -73.08
CA ASP A 475 10.36 2.29 -73.56
C ASP A 475 11.66 1.65 -72.94
N GLU A 476 11.54 0.32 -72.70
CA GLU A 476 12.47 -0.86 -72.69
C GLU A 476 13.57 -1.15 -71.60
N VAL A 477 13.79 -2.46 -71.35
CA VAL A 477 14.29 -3.20 -70.14
C VAL A 477 14.65 -4.66 -70.59
N PRO A 478 15.64 -5.48 -70.09
CA PRO A 478 16.12 -5.76 -68.69
C PRO A 478 17.69 -5.99 -68.61
N PRO A 479 18.36 -6.85 -67.77
CA PRO A 479 18.00 -7.61 -66.54
C PRO A 479 18.97 -7.58 -65.32
N ALA A 480 18.39 -7.48 -64.11
CA ALA A 480 18.58 -8.30 -62.88
C ALA A 480 19.98 -8.72 -62.29
N PRO A 481 20.08 -9.03 -60.97
CA PRO A 481 19.26 -8.63 -59.81
C PRO A 481 20.07 -8.09 -58.60
N GLY A 482 19.50 -7.14 -57.86
CA GLY A 482 20.02 -6.69 -56.56
C GLY A 482 19.18 -5.54 -56.02
N MET A 483 18.41 -5.75 -54.95
CA MET A 483 17.39 -4.79 -54.52
C MET A 483 17.99 -3.63 -53.71
N CYS A 484 17.81 -2.41 -54.20
CA CYS A 484 18.11 -1.18 -53.48
C CYS A 484 16.97 -0.16 -53.58
N ALA A 485 16.68 0.49 -52.44
CA ALA A 485 16.35 1.91 -52.28
C ALA A 485 15.16 2.57 -53.02
N GLU A 486 14.37 3.31 -52.22
CA GLU A 486 13.66 4.56 -52.57
C GLU A 486 12.47 4.49 -53.57
N THR A 487 11.42 5.32 -53.48
CA THR A 487 11.05 6.40 -52.53
C THR A 487 9.51 6.55 -52.44
N ALA A 488 9.01 7.16 -51.36
CA ALA A 488 7.72 7.89 -51.27
C ALA A 488 6.38 7.11 -51.43
N ARG A 489 5.28 7.45 -50.74
CA ARG A 489 5.06 8.29 -49.54
C ARG A 489 3.65 8.01 -49.01
N GLU A 490 3.55 7.33 -47.87
CA GLU A 490 2.28 7.12 -47.15
C GLU A 490 2.18 8.02 -45.90
N PRO A 491 1.04 8.05 -45.18
CA PRO A 491 0.89 8.86 -43.97
C PRO A 491 1.98 8.55 -42.94
N ASN A 492 2.25 9.50 -42.05
CA ASN A 492 3.11 9.25 -40.88
C ASN A 492 2.33 8.38 -39.87
N GLN A 493 2.16 7.10 -40.21
CA GLN A 493 1.70 6.07 -39.30
C GLN A 493 2.58 6.15 -38.06
N GLY A 494 1.97 6.33 -36.88
CA GLY A 494 2.73 6.45 -35.64
C GLY A 494 3.54 5.18 -35.42
N GLY A 495 4.84 5.24 -35.75
CA GLY A 495 5.73 4.09 -35.67
C GLY A 495 5.67 3.52 -34.27
N SER A 496 5.15 2.30 -34.15
CA SER A 496 5.05 1.66 -32.85
C SER A 496 6.45 1.56 -32.25
N VAL A 497 6.54 1.75 -30.94
CA VAL A 497 7.74 1.38 -30.19
C VAL A 497 7.78 -0.14 -30.23
N THR A 498 8.41 -0.69 -31.26
CA THR A 498 8.64 -2.12 -31.42
C THR A 498 9.44 -2.63 -30.21
N GLU A 499 9.23 -3.89 -29.85
CA GLU A 499 9.56 -4.47 -28.53
C GLU A 499 11.09 -4.68 -28.30
N GLN A 500 11.92 -3.94 -29.03
CA GLN A 500 13.37 -4.06 -29.04
C GLN A 500 13.99 -3.43 -27.78
N ASN A 501 14.20 -4.28 -26.77
CA ASN A 501 14.93 -4.02 -25.51
C ASN A 501 14.15 -3.37 -24.36
N ILE A 502 12.90 -3.79 -24.09
CA ILE A 502 12.45 -3.86 -22.69
C ILE A 502 13.18 -5.03 -22.02
N ARG A 503 14.45 -4.82 -21.65
CA ARG A 503 15.23 -5.79 -20.88
C ARG A 503 14.74 -5.75 -19.43
N VAL A 504 14.13 -6.84 -18.98
CA VAL A 504 13.87 -7.05 -17.54
C VAL A 504 15.23 -7.05 -16.84
N ARG A 505 15.43 -6.09 -15.94
CA ARG A 505 16.62 -6.00 -15.09
C ARG A 505 16.30 -6.66 -13.76
N ALA A 506 17.22 -7.45 -13.24
CA ALA A 506 17.14 -7.93 -11.87
C ALA A 506 17.25 -6.74 -10.89
N GLU A 507 16.69 -6.92 -9.70
CA GLU A 507 16.85 -5.99 -8.58
C GLU A 507 17.56 -6.68 -7.40
N ALA A 508 18.35 -5.92 -6.66
CA ALA A 508 19.10 -6.37 -5.50
C ALA A 508 18.96 -5.36 -4.35
N ALA A 509 19.60 -5.62 -3.20
CA ALA A 509 19.54 -4.74 -2.03
C ALA A 509 19.95 -3.29 -2.40
N PRO A 510 19.32 -2.24 -1.84
CA PRO A 510 19.58 -0.85 -2.24
C PRO A 510 21.04 -0.37 -2.10
N GLN A 511 21.80 -1.00 -1.19
CA GLN A 511 23.23 -0.78 -0.98
C GLN A 511 24.10 -1.28 -2.14
N GLN A 512 23.61 -2.23 -2.93
CA GLN A 512 24.28 -2.75 -4.12
C GLN A 512 23.92 -1.88 -5.34
N GLU A 513 24.90 -1.11 -5.83
CA GLU A 513 24.71 -0.20 -6.96
C GLU A 513 24.54 -0.92 -8.30
N LEU A 514 25.32 -1.98 -8.55
CA LEU A 514 25.36 -2.71 -9.82
C LEU A 514 25.05 -4.20 -9.65
N ILE A 515 24.42 -4.80 -10.66
CA ILE A 515 24.25 -6.25 -10.83
C ILE A 515 25.00 -6.63 -12.11
N GLY A 516 26.16 -7.28 -11.95
CA GLY A 516 27.14 -7.36 -13.02
C GLY A 516 27.60 -5.96 -13.42
N PHE A 517 27.37 -5.58 -14.68
CA PHE A 517 27.66 -4.24 -15.21
C PHE A 517 26.44 -3.32 -15.31
N ASP A 518 25.24 -3.83 -15.01
CA ASP A 518 23.99 -3.07 -15.13
C ASP A 518 23.59 -2.41 -13.80
N LEU A 519 23.11 -1.16 -13.87
CA LEU A 519 22.57 -0.43 -12.72
C LEU A 519 21.38 -1.19 -12.10
N ASN A 520 21.47 -1.52 -10.81
CA ASN A 520 20.37 -2.07 -10.02
C ASN A 520 19.28 -1.01 -9.87
N LEU A 521 18.06 -1.28 -10.32
CA LEU A 521 16.97 -0.29 -10.30
C LEU A 521 16.48 0.05 -8.89
N ASN A 522 16.72 -0.82 -7.91
CA ASN A 522 16.45 -0.60 -6.49
C ASN A 522 17.60 0.12 -5.74
N SER A 523 18.72 0.42 -6.42
CA SER A 523 19.86 1.11 -5.79
C SER A 523 19.55 2.56 -5.43
N TRP A 524 20.26 3.08 -4.42
CA TRP A 524 20.21 4.52 -4.12
C TRP A 524 20.65 5.38 -5.31
N SER A 525 21.61 4.90 -6.12
CA SER A 525 21.99 5.53 -7.39
C SER A 525 20.88 5.58 -8.42
N ALA A 526 20.10 4.51 -8.60
CA ALA A 526 18.94 4.52 -9.50
C ALA A 526 17.87 5.50 -9.02
N ILE A 527 17.56 5.52 -7.71
CA ILE A 527 16.66 6.51 -7.09
C ILE A 527 17.22 7.95 -7.23
N ALA A 528 18.54 8.11 -7.24
CA ALA A 528 19.20 9.39 -7.43
C ALA A 528 19.03 9.91 -8.88
N LEU A 529 19.41 9.07 -9.84
CA LEU A 529 19.37 9.33 -11.28
C LEU A 529 17.94 9.48 -11.81
N ALA A 530 17.00 8.63 -11.39
CA ALA A 530 15.58 8.77 -11.75
C ALA A 530 15.00 10.13 -11.33
N GLY A 531 15.46 10.67 -10.20
CA GLY A 531 15.09 12.03 -9.77
C GLY A 531 15.73 13.14 -10.61
N ILE A 532 16.96 12.97 -11.10
CA ILE A 532 17.57 13.91 -12.08
C ILE A 532 16.74 13.90 -13.37
N VAL A 533 16.47 12.72 -13.92
CA VAL A 533 15.67 12.53 -15.14
C VAL A 533 14.28 13.14 -14.98
N SER A 534 13.58 12.85 -13.87
CA SER A 534 12.25 13.40 -13.60
C SER A 534 12.24 14.93 -13.53
N GLN A 535 13.25 15.56 -12.92
CA GLN A 535 13.38 17.02 -12.90
C GLN A 535 13.70 17.60 -14.28
N SER A 536 14.57 16.94 -15.07
CA SER A 536 14.86 17.35 -16.46
C SER A 536 13.61 17.31 -17.35
N PHE A 537 12.84 16.22 -17.28
CA PHE A 537 11.57 16.07 -17.99
C PHE A 537 10.60 17.19 -17.62
N LYS A 538 10.32 17.37 -16.32
CA LYS A 538 9.42 18.42 -15.83
C LYS A 538 9.86 19.81 -16.29
N HIS A 539 11.14 20.15 -16.09
CA HIS A 539 11.65 21.49 -16.34
C HIS A 539 11.73 21.85 -17.83
N MET A 540 11.98 20.87 -18.72
CA MET A 540 11.95 21.12 -20.17
C MET A 540 10.53 21.26 -20.72
N ASP A 541 9.58 20.48 -20.17
CA ASP A 541 8.14 20.57 -20.49
C ASP A 541 7.54 21.91 -20.02
N GLU A 542 7.78 22.30 -18.76
CA GLU A 542 7.39 23.60 -18.19
C GLU A 542 8.01 24.81 -18.92
N GLN A 543 9.04 24.60 -19.74
CA GLN A 543 9.69 25.63 -20.58
C GLN A 543 9.42 25.46 -22.08
N ASN A 544 8.56 24.51 -22.49
CA ASN A 544 8.22 24.20 -23.88
C ASN A 544 9.45 23.96 -24.80
N ILE A 545 10.52 23.37 -24.26
CA ILE A 545 11.75 23.11 -25.03
C ILE A 545 11.57 21.89 -25.94
N PRO A 546 11.89 21.97 -27.25
CA PRO A 546 11.77 20.84 -28.17
C PRO A 546 12.47 19.57 -27.68
N VAL A 547 11.71 18.48 -27.64
CA VAL A 547 12.00 17.30 -26.83
C VAL A 547 12.77 16.24 -27.65
N SER A 548 14.07 16.44 -27.84
CA SER A 548 14.96 15.42 -28.43
C SER A 548 15.67 14.58 -27.36
N ARG A 549 15.96 13.31 -27.69
CA ARG A 549 16.70 12.39 -26.81
C ARG A 549 18.10 12.91 -26.45
N GLU A 550 18.72 13.64 -27.36
CA GLU A 550 20.03 14.27 -27.19
C GLU A 550 19.93 15.48 -26.27
N ALA A 551 18.95 16.36 -26.47
CA ALA A 551 18.71 17.51 -25.59
C ALA A 551 18.44 17.06 -24.14
N TRP A 552 17.65 16.00 -23.95
CA TRP A 552 17.50 15.34 -22.64
C TRP A 552 18.82 14.82 -22.07
N ALA A 553 19.62 14.10 -22.86
CA ALA A 553 20.90 13.56 -22.39
C ALA A 553 21.87 14.67 -21.94
N HIS A 554 21.99 15.75 -22.73
CA HIS A 554 22.79 16.91 -22.37
C HIS A 554 22.27 17.62 -21.11
N PHE A 555 20.96 17.83 -20.97
CA PHE A 555 20.42 18.51 -19.78
C PHE A 555 20.50 17.64 -18.51
N ASN A 556 20.30 16.32 -18.62
CA ASN A 556 20.57 15.36 -17.54
C ASN A 556 22.04 15.43 -17.08
N ASN A 557 22.99 15.54 -18.01
CA ASN A 557 24.41 15.68 -17.67
C ASN A 557 24.72 17.03 -16.99
N VAL A 558 24.06 18.13 -17.40
CA VAL A 558 24.17 19.43 -16.73
C VAL A 558 23.66 19.38 -15.29
N LEU A 559 22.42 18.90 -15.07
CA LEU A 559 21.85 18.80 -13.73
C LEU A 559 22.62 17.80 -12.86
N GLY A 560 22.99 16.65 -13.42
CA GLY A 560 23.78 15.62 -12.75
C GLY A 560 25.16 16.11 -12.34
N GLY A 561 25.87 16.82 -13.23
CA GLY A 561 27.20 17.36 -12.96
C GLY A 561 27.21 18.45 -11.88
N ILE A 562 26.22 19.35 -11.85
CA ILE A 562 26.04 20.33 -10.78
C ILE A 562 25.88 19.64 -9.42
N VAL A 563 25.06 18.60 -9.37
CA VAL A 563 24.73 17.85 -8.14
C VAL A 563 25.93 17.03 -7.65
N LEU A 564 26.68 16.39 -8.54
CA LEU A 564 27.93 15.70 -8.19
C LEU A 564 29.04 16.64 -7.72
N ARG A 565 29.23 17.81 -8.35
CA ARG A 565 30.24 18.78 -7.90
C ARG A 565 29.87 19.44 -6.56
N ALA A 566 28.60 19.77 -6.36
CA ALA A 566 28.12 20.23 -5.05
C ALA A 566 28.35 19.17 -3.95
N GLN A 567 28.09 17.89 -4.23
CA GLN A 567 28.42 16.79 -3.31
C GLN A 567 29.93 16.70 -3.04
N ALA A 568 30.76 16.75 -4.08
CA ALA A 568 32.22 16.66 -3.94
C ALA A 568 32.78 17.75 -3.02
N GLN A 569 32.28 18.99 -3.14
CA GLN A 569 32.66 20.10 -2.25
C GLN A 569 32.13 19.95 -0.81
N LEU A 570 30.99 19.26 -0.61
CA LEU A 570 30.36 19.09 0.71
C LEU A 570 30.84 17.84 1.48
N THR A 571 31.17 16.74 0.79
CA THR A 571 31.43 15.43 1.42
C THR A 571 32.69 14.74 0.91
N GLY A 572 33.48 15.37 0.03
CA GLY A 572 34.67 14.77 -0.57
C GLY A 572 34.39 13.58 -1.50
N GLN A 573 33.13 13.36 -1.90
CA GLN A 573 32.70 12.23 -2.73
C GLN A 573 31.83 12.71 -3.89
N ALA A 574 32.00 12.09 -5.06
CA ALA A 574 31.16 12.29 -6.24
C ALA A 574 30.52 10.94 -6.64
N THR A 575 29.47 10.54 -5.93
CA THR A 575 28.74 9.28 -6.16
C THR A 575 27.24 9.44 -5.97
N TRP A 576 26.47 8.77 -6.82
CA TRP A 576 25.02 8.71 -6.75
C TRP A 576 24.51 7.83 -5.59
N GLN A 577 25.34 6.92 -5.08
CA GLN A 577 24.97 5.92 -4.08
C GLN A 577 24.95 6.50 -2.65
N ALA A 578 25.56 7.67 -2.41
CA ALA A 578 25.60 8.29 -1.08
C ALA A 578 24.40 9.23 -0.84
N GLY A 579 23.72 9.04 0.30
CA GLY A 579 22.41 9.66 0.62
C GLY A 579 22.36 11.20 0.64
N ALA A 580 23.51 11.89 0.70
CA ALA A 580 23.60 13.36 0.60
C ALA A 580 22.90 13.89 -0.67
N GLN A 581 22.95 13.13 -1.78
CA GLN A 581 22.35 13.51 -3.06
C GLN A 581 20.83 13.70 -3.00
N THR A 582 20.14 13.11 -2.03
CA THR A 582 18.69 13.31 -1.86
C THR A 582 18.33 14.68 -1.32
N ARG A 583 19.25 15.38 -0.63
CA ARG A 583 19.03 16.76 -0.16
C ARG A 583 19.52 17.80 -1.17
N ILE A 584 20.68 17.54 -1.79
CA ILE A 584 21.24 18.36 -2.87
C ILE A 584 20.26 18.46 -4.05
N ARG A 585 19.65 17.34 -4.50
CA ARG A 585 18.61 17.35 -5.55
C ARG A 585 17.34 18.10 -5.15
N GLY A 586 16.95 18.07 -3.88
CA GLY A 586 15.80 18.82 -3.37
C GLY A 586 16.01 20.34 -3.46
N LEU A 587 17.22 20.81 -3.11
CA LEU A 587 17.62 22.20 -3.30
C LEU A 587 17.72 22.57 -4.79
N LEU A 588 18.15 21.65 -5.67
CA LEU A 588 18.17 21.88 -7.12
C LEU A 588 16.76 22.08 -7.69
N ALA A 589 15.78 21.28 -7.28
CA ALA A 589 14.40 21.44 -7.71
C ALA A 589 13.84 22.82 -7.32
N ALA A 590 14.01 23.23 -6.06
CA ALA A 590 13.61 24.56 -5.57
C ALA A 590 14.37 25.71 -6.27
N ARG A 591 15.62 25.48 -6.69
CA ARG A 591 16.41 26.44 -7.47
C ARG A 591 15.91 26.57 -8.91
N LEU A 592 15.59 25.47 -9.59
CA LEU A 592 15.02 25.47 -10.94
C LEU A 592 13.66 26.17 -10.97
N GLU A 593 12.80 25.90 -9.99
CA GLU A 593 11.48 26.56 -9.83
C GLU A 593 11.62 28.08 -9.64
N ARG A 594 12.54 28.54 -8.78
CA ARG A 594 12.73 29.98 -8.50
C ARG A 594 13.60 30.71 -9.54
N ARG A 595 14.47 30.00 -10.26
CA ARG A 595 15.39 30.52 -11.28
C ARG A 595 15.59 29.47 -12.39
N PRO A 596 14.68 29.39 -13.37
CA PRO A 596 14.76 28.44 -14.48
C PRO A 596 16.10 28.42 -15.20
N PHE A 597 16.45 27.26 -15.76
CA PHE A 597 17.66 27.11 -16.57
C PHE A 597 17.60 28.00 -17.84
N PRO A 598 18.66 28.78 -18.14
CA PRO A 598 18.69 29.75 -19.24
C PRO A 598 18.93 29.09 -20.61
N PHE A 599 17.97 28.30 -21.09
CA PHE A 599 18.02 27.69 -22.43
C PHE A 599 18.22 28.73 -23.54
N GLY A 600 19.09 28.43 -24.51
CA GLY A 600 19.36 29.28 -25.68
C GLY A 600 20.10 30.60 -25.38
N ARG A 601 20.55 30.83 -24.14
CA ARG A 601 21.36 32.00 -23.77
C ARG A 601 22.85 31.78 -24.08
N PRO A 602 23.68 32.84 -24.15
CA PRO A 602 25.12 32.69 -24.37
C PRO A 602 25.79 31.81 -23.32
N VAL A 603 26.85 31.08 -23.71
CA VAL A 603 27.54 30.09 -22.85
C VAL A 603 27.94 30.69 -21.48
N GLY A 604 28.51 31.89 -21.44
CA GLY A 604 28.87 32.56 -20.19
C GLY A 604 27.70 32.94 -19.26
N GLU A 605 26.47 33.08 -19.78
CA GLU A 605 25.28 33.20 -18.93
C GLU A 605 24.86 31.85 -18.34
N ILE A 606 25.00 30.77 -19.11
CA ILE A 606 24.73 29.39 -18.67
C ILE A 606 25.75 28.97 -17.61
N GLU A 607 27.05 29.15 -17.86
CA GLU A 607 28.14 28.85 -16.91
C GLU A 607 27.94 29.62 -15.60
N LYS A 608 27.61 30.91 -15.67
CA LYS A 608 27.30 31.71 -14.49
C LYS A 608 26.08 31.18 -13.74
N TRP A 609 24.99 30.84 -14.43
CA TRP A 609 23.82 30.24 -13.78
C TRP A 609 24.17 28.92 -13.10
N MET A 610 25.01 28.09 -13.72
CA MET A 610 25.46 26.81 -13.17
C MET A 610 26.30 27.03 -11.90
N ALA A 611 27.23 27.97 -11.89
CA ALA A 611 28.04 28.32 -10.72
C ALA A 611 27.21 28.94 -9.58
N ASP A 612 26.31 29.88 -9.90
CA ASP A 612 25.38 30.48 -8.92
C ASP A 612 24.41 29.44 -8.33
N THR A 613 24.01 28.44 -9.12
CA THR A 613 23.19 27.30 -8.69
C THR A 613 23.99 26.35 -7.80
N GLU A 614 25.19 25.94 -8.21
CA GLU A 614 26.06 25.04 -7.43
C GLU A 614 26.40 25.63 -6.05
N LYS A 615 26.75 26.92 -6.01
CA LYS A 615 26.95 27.68 -4.77
C LYS A 615 25.70 27.72 -3.90
N PHE A 616 24.50 27.84 -4.49
CA PHE A 616 23.24 27.79 -3.75
C PHE A 616 22.98 26.41 -3.13
N LEU A 617 23.31 25.31 -3.82
CA LEU A 617 23.19 23.95 -3.26
C LEU A 617 24.13 23.76 -2.06
N ILE A 618 25.38 24.22 -2.19
CA ILE A 618 26.39 24.12 -1.12
C ILE A 618 25.96 24.92 0.11
N VAL A 619 25.63 26.21 -0.05
CA VAL A 619 25.20 27.07 1.06
C VAL A 619 23.91 26.55 1.73
N GLY A 620 22.94 26.06 0.96
CA GLY A 620 21.72 25.48 1.50
C GLY A 620 21.95 24.18 2.29
N MET A 621 22.97 23.40 1.94
CA MET A 621 23.38 22.21 2.70
C MET A 621 24.18 22.58 3.96
N THR A 622 25.03 23.61 3.92
CA THR A 622 25.72 24.13 5.11
C THR A 622 24.72 24.66 6.14
N GLU A 623 23.77 25.51 5.72
CA GLU A 623 22.72 26.04 6.61
C GLU A 623 21.83 24.92 7.19
N LEU A 624 21.58 23.83 6.45
CA LEU A 624 20.87 22.65 6.96
C LEU A 624 21.64 21.94 8.09
N ILE A 625 22.97 21.85 7.98
CA ILE A 625 23.84 21.28 9.01
C ILE A 625 23.89 22.21 10.23
N ASP A 626 24.10 23.51 10.01
CA ASP A 626 24.16 24.51 11.08
C ASP A 626 22.82 24.61 11.83
N LEU A 627 21.68 24.50 11.12
CA LEU A 627 20.35 24.50 11.72
C LEU A 627 20.12 23.31 12.66
N HIS A 628 20.71 22.14 12.37
CA HIS A 628 20.65 20.99 13.29
C HIS A 628 21.40 21.24 14.61
N GLY A 629 22.46 22.06 14.57
CA GLY A 629 23.23 22.46 15.75
C GLY A 629 22.62 23.59 16.59
N ARG A 630 21.50 24.18 16.17
CA ARG A 630 20.84 25.30 16.88
C ARG A 630 19.75 24.80 17.81
N ASP A 631 19.78 25.22 19.08
CA ASP A 631 18.64 25.04 19.97
C ASP A 631 17.53 26.03 19.58
N LEU A 632 16.54 25.52 18.84
CA LEU A 632 15.38 26.28 18.37
C LEU A 632 14.28 26.45 19.43
N LEU A 633 14.49 25.98 20.66
CA LEU A 633 13.50 26.03 21.75
C LEU A 633 13.95 26.89 22.94
N GLN A 634 15.26 27.06 23.18
CA GLN A 634 15.79 27.97 24.22
C GLN A 634 15.78 29.47 23.82
N ASN A 635 15.32 29.81 22.62
CA ASN A 635 15.31 31.20 22.11
C ASN A 635 14.08 32.00 22.59
N ASP A 636 13.79 31.94 23.90
CA ASP A 636 12.59 32.52 24.57
C ASP A 636 12.45 34.06 24.41
N SER A 637 13.49 34.75 23.98
CA SER A 637 13.59 36.21 23.95
C SER A 637 12.96 36.87 22.70
N HIS A 638 11.72 36.52 22.36
CA HIS A 638 10.81 37.25 21.44
C HIS A 638 11.29 37.52 19.98
N ASN A 639 12.51 37.12 19.61
CA ASN A 639 13.18 37.59 18.40
C ASN A 639 12.67 37.00 17.08
N TYR A 640 11.88 35.92 17.09
CA TYR A 640 11.31 35.33 15.87
C TYR A 640 10.52 36.35 15.03
N PHE A 641 9.78 37.26 15.68
CA PHE A 641 9.03 38.32 15.00
C PHE A 641 9.91 39.53 14.63
N ALA A 642 10.98 39.79 15.37
CA ALA A 642 11.92 40.89 15.08
C ALA A 642 12.85 40.56 13.90
N ALA A 643 13.31 39.31 13.81
CA ALA A 643 14.08 38.82 12.65
C ALA A 643 13.24 38.80 11.37
N ALA A 644 11.96 38.43 11.47
CA ALA A 644 11.01 38.49 10.36
C ALA A 644 10.62 39.92 9.91
N ALA A 645 11.13 40.96 10.59
CA ALA A 645 10.92 42.37 10.26
C ALA A 645 12.19 43.06 9.72
N GLN A 646 13.28 42.32 9.49
CA GLN A 646 14.45 42.82 8.75
C GLN A 646 14.34 42.47 7.25
N PRO A 647 14.84 43.34 6.34
CA PRO A 647 14.61 43.25 4.89
C PRO A 647 15.49 42.24 4.15
#